data_AF-A0A0U3D6F3-F1
#
_entry.id   AF-A0A0U3D6F3-F1
#
_cell.length_a   1.000
_cell.length_b   1.000
_cell.length_c   1.000
_cell.angle_alpha   90.00
_cell.angle_beta   90.00
_cell.angle_gamma   90.00
#
_symmetry.space_group_name_H-M   'P 1'
#
loop_
_entity.id
_entity.type
_entity.pdbx_description
1 polymer ?
#
loop_
_entity_poly.entity_id
_entity_poly.type
_entity_poly.pdbx_seq_one_letter_code
_entity_poly.pdbx_strand_id
1 'polypeptide(L)'
;MNKHFDLDRDTASPASAATPPAALTRRTLLKASAAAGVLMLSVELPGTAAAATTAKPGGVATRDASHDAATALNAMVQVGPGDTVTLVMPRVEMGQGTYTALSQLIAEELEVDPTRVTLQHAPADDKRYGNPALGAQVTGGSTSMATAWLPMRQAGAAARTLLIQAAATQWGVAPGACRAENGRVVHPDTGRVLSYGDLASAAARLPVPALDQLTLKDPRDFRYVGQPLLRLDAPAKVEGRAQFGIDVRIPGMLIAAVAASPYFGGKVKSVDTAAARRVRGVRQVLNLGDLVAVLADHNGAARKGLAAAKIQWDTGPAASYSTATMEAELEAASHREGATARTQGDVAAARSKGARTLEAIYQQPLMAHAAMEPMNCTVRLSRDRCEVWTGTQVPTRAQAAAAEAAGLKPEQVEIHNQYLGGGFGRRLDADVVPQAVRIAKAARVPVKVVWSREEDLQHDVYRPYHYNRLSATLDAQGHPVVWQHRVTGSSIMARFAPAFFKDNIDGDAIRDAAGPYDFANLQIQYVRQEPPAGLTTGWWRGVGHMQNAFPVECFLDELAHETRQDPLQLRLKLLGKHPRAQHVLKLLADKAQWGAPAPAGQGRGLALTQAFGTYAAQVTDVAVAADGTVRVLRVVTVVDCGMVVTPSTVEAQVQGGNVFGLSAALFGNITVKDGRIEQSNFHDFRVMRMNEVPVMETHIVPSAEAPTGIGEIATVLSAPSVVNAVFAATGRRVRKLPLDPETLRA
;
A
#
# COMPACT_ATOMS: atom_id res chain seq x y z
N MET A 1 -18.81 29.94 9.96
CA MET A 1 -17.57 30.21 9.19
C MET A 1 -16.81 28.90 9.12
N ASN A 2 -17.18 28.07 8.13
CA ASN A 2 -16.81 26.67 8.01
C ASN A 2 -15.68 26.54 6.99
N LYS A 3 -14.53 26.01 7.39
CA LYS A 3 -13.51 25.50 6.45
C LYS A 3 -13.61 23.98 6.44
N HIS A 4 -14.34 23.45 5.47
CA HIS A 4 -14.34 22.02 5.14
C HIS A 4 -13.00 21.69 4.46
N PHE A 5 -12.31 20.66 4.94
CA PHE A 5 -11.22 20.02 4.22
C PHE A 5 -11.86 18.97 3.31
N ASP A 6 -11.89 19.26 2.02
CA ASP A 6 -12.40 18.40 0.97
C ASP A 6 -11.26 17.49 0.48
N LEU A 7 -11.46 16.17 0.59
CA LEU A 7 -10.49 15.15 0.19
C LEU A 7 -10.80 14.56 -1.21
N ASP A 8 -11.81 15.09 -1.92
CA ASP A 8 -12.28 14.59 -3.23
C ASP A 8 -12.16 15.65 -4.34
N ARG A 9 -10.99 16.28 -4.49
CA ARG A 9 -10.73 17.14 -5.66
C ARG A 9 -10.28 16.31 -6.86
N ASP A 10 -11.22 15.54 -7.42
CA ASP A 10 -11.07 14.91 -8.74
C ASP A 10 -12.44 14.57 -9.41
N THR A 11 -13.44 15.47 -9.35
CA THR A 11 -14.59 15.43 -10.29
C THR A 11 -15.07 16.82 -10.72
N ALA A 12 -14.83 17.11 -12.01
CA ALA A 12 -15.25 18.19 -12.91
C ALA A 12 -16.02 19.45 -12.42
N SER A 13 -15.42 20.62 -12.73
CA SER A 13 -16.10 21.91 -13.03
C SER A 13 -15.66 22.37 -14.44
N PRO A 14 -16.46 23.16 -15.20
CA PRO A 14 -16.25 23.34 -16.64
C PRO A 14 -15.07 24.26 -16.94
N ALA A 15 -14.29 23.88 -17.96
CA ALA A 15 -13.28 24.68 -18.68
C ALA A 15 -12.77 25.95 -17.97
N SER A 16 -11.90 25.76 -16.99
CA SER A 16 -10.95 26.77 -16.52
C SER A 16 -9.62 26.05 -16.34
N ALA A 17 -8.54 26.67 -16.82
CA ALA A 17 -7.19 26.11 -16.82
C ALA A 17 -6.91 25.34 -15.53
N ALA A 18 -6.51 24.08 -15.69
CA ALA A 18 -6.19 23.17 -14.59
C ALA A 18 -5.37 23.92 -13.54
N THR A 19 -5.95 24.08 -12.34
CA THR A 19 -5.14 24.53 -11.21
C THR A 19 -4.20 23.36 -10.93
N PRO A 20 -2.86 23.55 -11.02
CA PRO A 20 -1.92 22.48 -10.75
C PRO A 20 -2.16 21.91 -9.35
N PRO A 21 -1.80 20.62 -9.10
CA PRO A 21 -1.88 20.04 -7.76
C PRO A 21 -1.27 21.03 -6.78
N ALA A 22 -1.98 21.37 -5.71
CA ALA A 22 -1.69 22.47 -4.79
C ALA A 22 -0.20 22.79 -4.83
N ALA A 23 0.17 23.84 -5.59
CA ALA A 23 1.56 24.14 -5.83
C ALA A 23 2.21 24.22 -4.45
N LEU A 24 3.21 23.35 -4.22
CA LEU A 24 4.08 23.40 -3.05
C LEU A 24 4.34 24.88 -2.78
N THR A 25 3.77 25.42 -1.71
CA THR A 25 3.89 26.86 -1.44
C THR A 25 5.39 27.22 -1.43
N ARG A 26 5.72 28.48 -1.75
CA ARG A 26 7.08 29.03 -1.93
C ARG A 26 8.09 28.78 -0.77
N ARG A 27 7.74 28.03 0.27
CA ARG A 27 8.60 27.63 1.40
C ARG A 27 8.91 26.13 1.45
N THR A 28 9.11 25.48 0.30
CA THR A 28 9.87 24.22 0.25
C THR A 28 11.34 24.60 0.23
N LEU A 29 12.12 24.17 1.21
CA LEU A 29 13.52 24.58 1.35
C LEU A 29 14.44 23.39 1.11
N LEU A 30 15.39 23.52 0.19
CA LEU A 30 16.51 22.61 0.09
C LEU A 30 17.59 23.05 1.07
N LYS A 31 18.21 22.10 1.77
CA LYS A 31 19.39 22.35 2.61
C LYS A 31 20.54 21.48 2.13
N ALA A 32 21.71 22.09 1.99
CA ALA A 32 22.97 21.40 1.81
C ALA A 32 23.75 21.47 3.11
N SER A 33 24.48 20.41 3.41
CA SER A 33 25.44 20.40 4.49
C SER A 33 26.65 19.56 4.11
N ALA A 34 27.76 19.82 4.80
CA ALA A 34 28.99 19.05 4.68
C ALA A 34 29.25 18.33 6.01
N ALA A 35 29.42 17.02 5.97
CA ALA A 35 30.03 16.27 7.06
C ALA A 35 31.03 15.27 6.48
N ALA A 36 32.24 15.23 7.05
CA ALA A 36 33.31 14.32 6.63
C ALA A 36 33.60 14.30 5.10
N GLY A 37 33.40 15.43 4.40
CA GLY A 37 33.63 15.54 2.95
C GLY A 37 32.49 15.06 2.05
N VAL A 38 31.33 14.72 2.61
CA VAL A 38 30.12 14.29 1.88
C VAL A 38 29.20 15.50 1.59
N LEU A 39 28.75 15.66 0.35
CA LEU A 39 27.65 16.55 -0.01
C LEU A 39 26.33 15.89 0.37
N MET A 40 25.56 16.55 1.22
CA MET A 40 24.27 16.08 1.69
C MET A 40 23.17 17.05 1.32
N LEU A 41 22.16 16.59 0.56
CA LEU A 41 20.97 17.36 0.22
C LEU A 41 19.70 16.81 0.86
N SER A 42 19.01 17.65 1.62
CA SER A 42 17.68 17.38 2.16
C SER A 42 16.63 18.22 1.43
N VAL A 43 15.49 17.61 1.10
CA VAL A 43 14.31 18.31 0.62
C VAL A 43 13.31 18.41 1.79
N GLU A 44 13.10 19.59 2.34
CA GLU A 44 12.01 19.80 3.30
C GLU A 44 10.70 19.97 2.50
N LEU A 45 9.87 18.93 2.51
CA LEU A 45 8.55 18.95 1.89
C LEU A 45 7.56 19.73 2.76
N PRO A 46 6.78 20.69 2.23
CA PRO A 46 5.78 21.43 2.99
C PRO A 46 4.71 20.48 3.54
N GLY A 47 4.44 20.57 4.84
CA GLY A 47 3.39 19.80 5.50
C GLY A 47 3.60 19.55 7.00
N THR A 48 4.79 19.81 7.55
CA THR A 48 5.16 19.39 8.93
C THR A 48 5.24 20.53 9.96
N ALA A 49 4.69 21.72 9.67
CA ALA A 49 4.69 22.84 10.62
C ALA A 49 3.27 23.19 11.11
N ALA A 50 2.73 22.39 12.03
CA ALA A 50 1.61 22.81 12.87
C ALA A 50 1.64 22.13 14.25
N ALA A 51 2.54 22.59 15.12
CA ALA A 51 2.35 22.71 16.57
C ALA A 51 3.66 23.25 17.19
N ALA A 52 3.85 24.57 17.13
CA ALA A 52 4.90 25.25 17.86
C ALA A 52 4.36 26.54 18.46
N THR A 53 3.80 26.43 19.66
CA THR A 53 3.60 27.47 20.67
C THR A 53 3.49 26.71 22.00
N THR A 54 4.22 26.93 23.08
CA THR A 54 5.13 27.96 23.57
C THR A 54 5.84 27.32 24.77
N ALA A 55 7.18 27.33 24.85
CA ALA A 55 7.89 27.09 26.11
C ALA A 55 8.98 28.17 26.26
N LYS A 56 8.87 28.95 27.33
CA LYS A 56 9.80 30.03 27.72
C LYS A 56 11.11 29.46 28.29
N PRO A 57 12.20 30.26 28.28
CA PRO A 57 13.56 29.79 28.56
C PRO A 57 13.92 29.87 30.06
N GLY A 58 14.69 28.89 30.54
CA GLY A 58 15.40 28.97 31.81
C GLY A 58 15.85 27.61 32.33
N GLY A 59 17.16 27.36 32.39
CA GLY A 59 17.74 26.20 33.08
C GLY A 59 19.13 25.82 32.58
N VAL A 60 20.13 25.94 33.45
CA VAL A 60 21.58 25.93 33.20
C VAL A 60 22.13 24.53 32.87
N ALA A 61 23.16 24.51 32.02
CA ALA A 61 23.88 23.34 31.52
C ALA A 61 24.78 22.66 32.55
N THR A 62 24.88 21.32 32.47
CA THR A 62 26.14 20.58 32.66
C THR A 62 26.14 19.28 31.83
N ARG A 63 27.29 19.07 31.16
CA ARG A 63 27.81 17.99 30.28
C ARG A 63 27.45 16.56 30.73
N ASP A 64 27.23 15.56 29.87
CA ASP A 64 28.11 15.04 28.82
C ASP A 64 27.53 15.01 27.40
N ALA A 65 28.17 15.75 26.50
CA ALA A 65 27.94 15.75 25.07
C ALA A 65 29.08 14.97 24.39
N SER A 66 28.95 13.64 24.32
CA SER A 66 29.76 12.78 23.45
C SER A 66 28.93 12.09 22.36
N HIS A 67 27.72 12.61 22.10
CA HIS A 67 26.87 12.23 20.95
C HIS A 67 26.85 13.28 19.83
N ASP A 68 27.63 14.37 19.95
CA ASP A 68 27.59 15.54 19.06
C ASP A 68 28.59 15.51 17.88
N ALA A 69 28.99 14.32 17.43
CA ALA A 69 29.72 14.13 16.17
C ALA A 69 28.90 13.42 15.07
N ALA A 70 27.65 13.03 15.37
CA ALA A 70 26.70 12.48 14.38
C ALA A 70 25.74 13.55 13.83
N THR A 71 26.06 14.83 14.03
CA THR A 71 25.24 15.98 13.67
C THR A 71 25.41 16.33 12.19
N ALA A 72 24.96 15.44 11.30
CA ALA A 72 24.41 15.70 9.95
C ALA A 72 24.17 14.37 9.19
N LEU A 73 23.00 13.74 9.35
CA LEU A 73 22.58 12.56 8.55
C LEU A 73 21.16 12.75 8.00
N ASN A 74 20.84 13.96 7.53
CA ASN A 74 19.47 14.39 7.24
C ASN A 74 19.15 14.56 5.74
N ALA A 75 20.02 14.07 4.86
CA ALA A 75 19.88 14.23 3.41
C ALA A 75 19.22 13.02 2.75
N MET A 76 18.32 13.27 1.79
CA MET A 76 17.77 12.23 0.91
C MET A 76 18.81 11.76 -0.10
N VAL A 77 19.70 12.66 -0.55
CA VAL A 77 20.79 12.33 -1.49
C VAL A 77 22.13 12.71 -0.86
N GLN A 78 23.06 11.75 -0.87
CA GLN A 78 24.42 11.93 -0.38
C GLN A 78 25.40 11.61 -1.51
N VAL A 79 26.33 12.52 -1.77
CA VAL A 79 27.45 12.28 -2.69
C VAL A 79 28.73 12.34 -1.88
N GLY A 80 29.35 11.18 -1.69
CA GLY A 80 30.55 11.02 -0.88
C GLY A 80 31.83 10.94 -1.70
N PRO A 81 32.99 10.98 -1.03
CA PRO A 81 34.28 10.66 -1.65
C PRO A 81 34.24 9.29 -2.37
N GLY A 82 35.08 9.13 -3.40
CA GLY A 82 35.13 7.89 -4.19
C GLY A 82 33.90 7.67 -5.08
N ASP A 83 33.20 8.74 -5.46
CA ASP A 83 32.00 8.75 -6.31
C ASP A 83 30.83 7.90 -5.78
N THR A 84 30.70 7.82 -4.45
CA THR A 84 29.58 7.11 -3.82
C THR A 84 28.33 7.98 -3.84
N VAL A 85 27.23 7.47 -4.41
CA VAL A 85 25.92 8.13 -4.37
C VAL A 85 24.99 7.30 -3.51
N THR A 86 24.57 7.83 -2.37
CA THR A 86 23.66 7.16 -1.44
C THR A 86 22.31 7.86 -1.40
N LEU A 87 21.24 7.10 -1.54
CA LEU A 87 19.87 7.55 -1.36
C LEU A 87 19.32 7.04 -0.03
N VAL A 88 19.03 7.98 0.88
CA VAL A 88 18.32 7.67 2.12
C VAL A 88 16.84 7.50 1.78
N MET A 89 16.38 6.26 1.91
CA MET A 89 15.12 5.75 1.39
C MET A 89 14.04 5.77 2.48
N PRO A 90 13.08 6.72 2.42
CA PRO A 90 11.97 6.79 3.38
C PRO A 90 10.82 5.84 3.04
N ARG A 91 10.85 5.25 1.83
CA ARG A 91 9.87 4.27 1.37
C ARG A 91 10.36 2.86 1.67
N VAL A 92 9.46 1.89 1.56
CA VAL A 92 9.76 0.49 1.87
C VAL A 92 9.54 -0.37 0.63
N GLU A 93 10.48 -1.27 0.39
CA GLU A 93 10.41 -2.20 -0.72
C GLU A 93 9.73 -3.51 -0.32
N MET A 94 8.73 -3.91 -1.10
CA MET A 94 7.87 -5.06 -0.82
C MET A 94 7.47 -5.85 -2.07
N GLY A 95 8.16 -5.63 -3.19
CA GLY A 95 7.84 -6.21 -4.50
C GLY A 95 7.47 -5.16 -5.55
N GLN A 96 7.20 -3.92 -5.13
CA GLN A 96 6.72 -2.82 -5.97
C GLN A 96 7.76 -2.02 -6.75
N GLY A 97 9.05 -2.25 -6.49
CA GLY A 97 10.14 -1.66 -7.29
C GLY A 97 10.35 -0.18 -7.03
N THR A 98 9.82 0.33 -5.92
CA THR A 98 10.00 1.72 -5.47
C THR A 98 11.47 2.05 -5.29
N TYR A 99 12.29 1.11 -4.81
CA TYR A 99 13.72 1.33 -4.64
C TYR A 99 14.44 1.61 -5.97
N THR A 100 14.06 0.86 -7.01
CA THR A 100 14.61 1.03 -8.35
C THR A 100 14.12 2.34 -8.97
N ALA A 101 12.81 2.58 -8.94
CA ALA A 101 12.21 3.76 -9.56
C ALA A 101 12.68 5.08 -8.93
N LEU A 102 12.78 5.17 -7.59
CA LEU A 102 13.26 6.39 -6.92
C LEU A 102 14.75 6.62 -7.18
N SER A 103 15.56 5.55 -7.26
CA SER A 103 16.97 5.65 -7.65
C SER A 103 17.11 6.15 -9.09
N GLN A 104 16.26 5.66 -9.99
CA GLN A 104 16.24 6.06 -11.40
C GLN A 104 15.90 7.55 -11.57
N LEU A 105 14.96 8.09 -10.77
CA LEU A 105 14.63 9.52 -10.77
C LEU A 105 15.81 10.40 -10.38
N ILE A 106 16.50 10.03 -9.30
CA ILE A 106 17.68 10.79 -8.84
C ILE A 106 18.81 10.64 -9.84
N ALA A 107 19.05 9.43 -10.35
CA ALA A 107 20.09 9.15 -11.32
C ALA A 107 19.93 9.96 -12.62
N GLU A 108 18.69 10.08 -13.12
CA GLU A 108 18.33 10.89 -14.28
C GLU A 108 18.76 12.33 -14.14
N GLU A 109 18.39 12.99 -13.04
CA GLU A 109 18.72 14.39 -12.82
C GLU A 109 20.17 14.56 -12.36
N LEU A 110 20.75 13.61 -11.67
CA LEU A 110 22.13 13.70 -11.19
C LEU A 110 23.15 13.34 -12.28
N GLU A 111 22.72 12.86 -13.46
CA GLU A 111 23.58 12.38 -14.54
C GLU A 111 24.53 11.26 -14.06
N VAL A 112 24.02 10.30 -13.29
CA VAL A 112 24.78 9.11 -12.83
C VAL A 112 24.10 7.84 -13.31
N ASP A 113 24.88 6.76 -13.46
CA ASP A 113 24.32 5.44 -13.71
C ASP A 113 23.47 5.00 -12.49
N PRO A 114 22.19 4.61 -12.67
CA PRO A 114 21.33 4.18 -11.57
C PRO A 114 21.87 2.96 -10.81
N THR A 115 22.71 2.12 -11.42
CA THR A 115 23.33 0.96 -10.77
C THR A 115 24.41 1.34 -9.76
N ARG A 116 24.89 2.59 -9.78
CA ARG A 116 25.87 3.14 -8.82
C ARG A 116 25.22 3.77 -7.59
N VAL A 117 23.90 3.83 -7.54
CA VAL A 117 23.16 4.37 -6.39
C VAL A 117 23.04 3.30 -5.30
N THR A 118 23.60 3.59 -4.13
CA THR A 118 23.46 2.77 -2.93
C THR A 118 22.24 3.23 -2.13
N LEU A 119 21.52 2.28 -1.53
CA LEU A 119 20.31 2.58 -0.75
C LEU A 119 20.58 2.40 0.74
N GLN A 120 20.10 3.35 1.54
CA GLN A 120 20.09 3.26 2.99
C GLN A 120 18.66 3.48 3.49
N HIS A 121 18.14 2.61 4.34
CA HIS A 121 16.83 2.85 4.96
C HIS A 121 16.87 4.13 5.81
N ALA A 122 15.85 4.97 5.67
CA ALA A 122 15.71 6.14 6.53
C ALA A 122 15.37 5.70 7.98
N PRO A 123 15.92 6.38 8.99
CA PRO A 123 15.48 6.18 10.37
C PRO A 123 14.03 6.62 10.56
N ALA A 124 13.42 6.21 11.68
CA ALA A 124 12.07 6.62 12.06
C ALA A 124 12.05 8.12 12.41
N ASP A 125 11.48 8.96 11.54
CA ASP A 125 11.31 10.41 11.75
C ASP A 125 10.23 10.96 10.80
N ASP A 126 9.01 11.17 11.32
CA ASP A 126 7.89 11.69 10.52
C ASP A 126 8.15 13.11 9.99
N LYS A 127 8.91 13.93 10.74
CA LYS A 127 9.16 15.32 10.36
C LYS A 127 10.06 15.41 9.13
N ARG A 128 11.03 14.48 9.01
CA ARG A 128 12.01 14.46 7.93
C ARG A 128 11.61 13.55 6.76
N TYR A 129 11.01 12.40 7.05
CA TYR A 129 10.75 11.34 6.08
C TYR A 129 9.26 11.08 5.85
N GLY A 130 8.41 11.98 6.36
CA GLY A 130 6.98 11.96 6.18
C GLY A 130 6.57 11.88 4.71
N ASN A 131 5.59 11.03 4.44
CA ASN A 131 4.86 11.04 3.19
C ASN A 131 3.96 12.28 3.14
N PRO A 132 4.15 13.22 2.20
CA PRO A 132 3.39 14.46 2.20
C PRO A 132 1.89 14.25 1.96
N ALA A 133 1.49 13.16 1.28
CA ALA A 133 0.09 12.83 1.08
C ALA A 133 -0.57 12.20 2.32
N LEU A 134 0.21 11.63 3.25
CA LEU A 134 -0.30 10.85 4.39
C LEU A 134 0.09 11.43 5.75
N GLY A 135 0.97 12.44 5.79
CA GLY A 135 1.39 13.16 7.00
C GLY A 135 2.35 12.41 7.94
N ALA A 136 2.80 11.21 7.58
CA ALA A 136 3.68 10.37 8.39
C ALA A 136 4.65 9.56 7.52
N GLN A 137 5.73 9.01 8.09
CA GLN A 137 6.66 8.11 7.41
C GLN A 137 5.99 6.76 7.19
N VAL A 138 5.22 6.68 6.11
CA VAL A 138 4.45 5.51 5.73
C VAL A 138 4.60 5.20 4.24
N THR A 139 4.66 3.92 3.92
CA THR A 139 4.51 3.40 2.55
C THR A 139 3.14 2.75 2.41
N GLY A 140 2.23 3.42 1.69
CA GLY A 140 0.85 2.98 1.48
C GLY A 140 0.07 3.90 0.54
N GLY A 141 -1.16 3.50 0.19
CA GLY A 141 -2.07 4.27 -0.67
C GLY A 141 -1.55 4.54 -2.08
N SER A 142 -0.61 3.70 -2.57
CA SER A 142 0.06 3.87 -3.86
C SER A 142 0.70 5.26 -4.10
N THR A 143 1.10 5.95 -3.02
CA THR A 143 1.59 7.35 -3.07
C THR A 143 3.10 7.50 -3.30
N SER A 144 3.89 6.42 -3.22
CA SER A 144 5.36 6.49 -3.23
C SER A 144 5.92 7.23 -4.45
N MET A 145 5.46 6.88 -5.66
CA MET A 145 5.92 7.53 -6.89
C MET A 145 5.35 8.93 -7.06
N ALA A 146 4.03 9.07 -6.89
CA ALA A 146 3.33 10.34 -7.06
C ALA A 146 3.92 11.46 -6.18
N THR A 147 4.26 11.13 -4.93
CA THR A 147 4.83 12.09 -3.97
C THR A 147 6.35 12.28 -4.11
N ALA A 148 7.05 11.35 -4.77
CA ALA A 148 8.50 11.42 -4.95
C ALA A 148 8.90 12.04 -6.29
N TRP A 149 8.02 12.04 -7.31
CA TRP A 149 8.33 12.47 -8.68
C TRP A 149 9.07 13.80 -8.75
N LEU A 150 8.42 14.89 -8.33
CA LEU A 150 9.01 16.22 -8.41
C LEU A 150 10.14 16.43 -7.38
N PRO A 151 9.96 16.07 -6.08
CA PRO A 151 11.00 16.26 -5.08
C PRO A 151 12.33 15.55 -5.37
N MET A 152 12.29 14.31 -5.85
CA MET A 152 13.50 13.55 -6.18
C MET A 152 14.23 14.15 -7.37
N ARG A 153 13.48 14.64 -8.36
CA ARG A 153 14.06 15.33 -9.50
C ARG A 153 14.71 16.66 -9.11
N GLN A 154 14.05 17.43 -8.25
CA GLN A 154 14.61 18.66 -7.69
C GLN A 154 15.88 18.40 -6.86
N ALA A 155 15.90 17.33 -6.06
CA ALA A 155 17.09 16.94 -5.31
C ALA A 155 18.27 16.60 -6.23
N GLY A 156 18.04 15.79 -7.27
CA GLY A 156 19.07 15.44 -8.25
C GLY A 156 19.59 16.66 -9.02
N ALA A 157 18.69 17.53 -9.48
CA ALA A 157 19.05 18.75 -10.20
C ALA A 157 19.83 19.72 -9.31
N ALA A 158 19.45 19.86 -8.04
CA ALA A 158 20.19 20.70 -7.10
C ALA A 158 21.61 20.18 -6.85
N ALA A 159 21.79 18.86 -6.67
CA ALA A 159 23.13 18.26 -6.56
C ALA A 159 23.95 18.52 -7.82
N ARG A 160 23.37 18.25 -9.00
CA ARG A 160 24.02 18.49 -10.29
C ARG A 160 24.48 19.95 -10.42
N THR A 161 23.62 20.91 -10.10
CA THR A 161 23.95 22.35 -10.15
C THR A 161 25.09 22.72 -9.21
N LEU A 162 25.07 22.23 -7.96
CA LEU A 162 26.13 22.50 -6.98
C LEU A 162 27.48 21.89 -7.41
N LEU A 163 27.45 20.68 -7.98
CA LEU A 163 28.65 20.00 -8.49
C LEU A 163 29.23 20.75 -9.71
N ILE A 164 28.38 21.17 -10.65
CA ILE A 164 28.78 22.01 -11.80
C ILE A 164 29.38 23.33 -11.33
N GLN A 165 28.73 24.00 -10.36
CA GLN A 165 29.23 25.26 -9.81
C GLN A 165 30.59 25.09 -9.12
N ALA A 166 30.78 24.01 -8.36
CA ALA A 166 32.04 23.71 -7.71
C ALA A 166 33.18 23.50 -8.73
N ALA A 167 32.93 22.72 -9.79
CA ALA A 167 33.91 22.49 -10.85
C ALA A 167 34.25 23.79 -11.61
N ALA A 168 33.22 24.56 -11.99
CA ALA A 168 33.40 25.83 -12.69
C ALA A 168 34.23 26.82 -11.86
N THR A 169 33.98 26.88 -10.54
CA THR A 169 34.75 27.70 -9.60
C THR A 169 36.21 27.25 -9.54
N GLN A 170 36.48 25.94 -9.44
CA GLN A 170 37.84 25.39 -9.42
C GLN A 170 38.58 25.66 -10.74
N TRP A 171 37.86 25.70 -11.85
CA TRP A 171 38.41 25.88 -13.19
C TRP A 171 38.50 27.34 -13.66
N GLY A 172 37.92 28.28 -12.92
CA GLY A 172 37.86 29.69 -13.29
C GLY A 172 36.99 29.97 -14.52
N VAL A 173 35.92 29.19 -14.74
CA VAL A 173 35.03 29.31 -15.92
C VAL A 173 33.57 29.55 -15.50
N ALA A 174 32.72 29.93 -16.45
CA ALA A 174 31.28 30.05 -16.18
C ALA A 174 30.64 28.66 -15.97
N PRO A 175 29.66 28.52 -15.05
CA PRO A 175 28.94 27.25 -14.84
C PRO A 175 28.31 26.69 -16.12
N GLY A 176 27.77 27.56 -16.98
CA GLY A 176 27.18 27.16 -18.28
C GLY A 176 28.19 26.64 -19.31
N ALA A 177 29.49 26.83 -19.09
CA ALA A 177 30.54 26.21 -19.91
C ALA A 177 30.86 24.77 -19.46
N CYS A 178 30.29 24.31 -18.34
CA CYS A 178 30.47 22.97 -17.81
C CYS A 178 29.18 22.17 -17.98
N ARG A 179 29.30 20.84 -18.14
CA ARG A 179 28.14 19.94 -18.10
C ARG A 179 28.40 18.77 -17.16
N ALA A 180 27.34 18.21 -16.60
CA ALA A 180 27.38 16.97 -15.86
C ALA A 180 27.17 15.78 -16.81
N GLU A 181 27.92 14.70 -16.62
CA GLU A 181 27.80 13.49 -17.41
C GLU A 181 28.43 12.30 -16.68
N ASN A 182 27.70 11.19 -16.52
CA ASN A 182 28.18 9.92 -15.95
C ASN A 182 28.89 10.04 -14.58
N GLY A 183 28.35 10.86 -13.69
CA GLY A 183 28.89 11.11 -12.34
C GLY A 183 30.14 11.97 -12.33
N ARG A 184 30.31 12.81 -13.35
CA ARG A 184 31.45 13.71 -13.52
C ARG A 184 30.97 15.06 -14.03
N VAL A 185 31.77 16.10 -13.79
CA VAL A 185 31.62 17.38 -14.48
C VAL A 185 32.70 17.50 -15.54
N VAL A 186 32.32 17.93 -16.73
CA VAL A 186 33.15 18.06 -17.93
C VAL A 186 33.17 19.51 -18.42
N HIS A 187 34.34 20.05 -18.73
CA HIS A 187 34.51 21.33 -19.46
C HIS A 187 34.85 21.01 -20.92
N PRO A 188 33.88 21.05 -21.86
CA PRO A 188 34.01 20.50 -23.20
C PRO A 188 35.17 21.13 -23.99
N ASP A 189 35.30 22.45 -23.91
CA ASP A 189 36.29 23.22 -24.69
C ASP A 189 37.75 22.87 -24.35
N THR A 190 38.00 22.35 -23.15
CA THR A 190 39.35 21.98 -22.69
C THR A 190 39.53 20.49 -22.46
N GLY A 191 38.45 19.70 -22.46
CA GLY A 191 38.46 18.29 -22.08
C GLY A 191 38.74 18.01 -20.59
N ARG A 192 38.79 19.02 -19.71
CA ARG A 192 38.97 18.84 -18.25
C ARG A 192 37.77 18.10 -17.65
N VAL A 193 38.04 17.21 -16.70
CA VAL A 193 37.04 16.39 -16.02
C VAL A 193 37.34 16.35 -14.53
N LEU A 194 36.30 16.47 -13.71
CA LEU A 194 36.36 16.22 -12.26
C LEU A 194 35.27 15.24 -11.88
N SER A 195 35.60 14.29 -11.00
CA SER A 195 34.62 13.35 -10.47
C SER A 195 33.68 14.03 -9.47
N TYR A 196 32.49 13.48 -9.24
CA TYR A 196 31.60 14.01 -8.23
C TYR A 196 32.17 13.88 -6.82
N GLY A 197 32.93 12.81 -6.55
CA GLY A 197 33.64 12.63 -5.28
C GLY A 197 34.66 13.72 -5.02
N ASP A 198 35.40 14.16 -6.05
CA ASP A 198 36.37 15.25 -5.94
C ASP A 198 35.69 16.60 -5.63
N LEU A 199 34.47 16.77 -6.15
CA LEU A 199 33.70 18.01 -6.04
C LEU A 199 32.82 18.08 -4.78
N ALA A 200 32.47 16.94 -4.18
CA ALA A 200 31.48 16.82 -3.12
C ALA A 200 31.71 17.80 -1.96
N SER A 201 32.94 17.85 -1.43
CA SER A 201 33.28 18.73 -0.30
C SER A 201 33.14 20.21 -0.66
N ALA A 202 33.54 20.61 -1.87
CA ALA A 202 33.40 21.99 -2.33
C ALA A 202 31.94 22.35 -2.59
N ALA A 203 31.20 21.47 -3.28
CA ALA A 203 29.77 21.63 -3.57
C ALA A 203 28.94 21.78 -2.28
N ALA A 204 29.28 21.04 -1.22
CA ALA A 204 28.57 21.07 0.06
C ALA A 204 28.66 22.41 0.81
N ARG A 205 29.62 23.28 0.46
CA ARG A 205 29.80 24.61 1.04
C ARG A 205 29.11 25.72 0.24
N LEU A 206 28.57 25.40 -0.93
CA LEU A 206 27.88 26.37 -1.77
C LEU A 206 26.44 26.58 -1.27
N PRO A 207 25.87 27.79 -1.49
CA PRO A 207 24.46 28.03 -1.20
C PRO A 207 23.59 27.15 -2.12
N VAL A 208 22.57 26.52 -1.55
CA VAL A 208 21.64 25.73 -2.36
C VAL A 208 20.77 26.64 -3.22
N PRO A 209 20.63 26.37 -4.53
CA PRO A 209 19.73 27.13 -5.39
C PRO A 209 18.29 27.07 -4.87
N ALA A 210 17.55 28.17 -5.05
CA ALA A 210 16.12 28.15 -4.81
C ALA A 210 15.42 27.22 -5.83
N LEU A 211 14.32 26.59 -5.43
CA LEU A 211 13.64 25.59 -6.28
C LEU A 211 13.15 26.15 -7.61
N ASP A 212 12.78 27.43 -7.65
CA ASP A 212 12.35 28.15 -8.85
C ASP A 212 13.53 28.52 -9.79
N GLN A 213 14.76 28.40 -9.29
CA GLN A 213 16.00 28.59 -10.07
C GLN A 213 16.56 27.26 -10.60
N LEU A 214 16.00 26.12 -10.20
CA LEU A 214 16.44 24.82 -10.68
C LEU A 214 15.88 24.52 -12.05
N THR A 215 16.77 24.26 -13.01
CA THR A 215 16.40 23.68 -14.31
C THR A 215 16.35 22.16 -14.17
N LEU A 216 15.15 21.59 -14.26
CA LEU A 216 14.97 20.13 -14.40
C LEU A 216 15.16 19.70 -15.85
N LYS A 217 15.56 18.46 -16.09
CA LYS A 217 15.66 17.92 -17.45
C LYS A 217 14.29 17.91 -18.15
N ASP A 218 14.27 18.21 -19.44
CA ASP A 218 13.08 17.97 -20.26
C ASP A 218 12.86 16.45 -20.36
N PRO A 219 11.61 15.94 -20.28
CA PRO A 219 11.37 14.52 -20.46
C PRO A 219 11.90 13.91 -21.77
N ARG A 220 12.06 14.73 -22.82
CA ARG A 220 12.67 14.31 -24.09
C ARG A 220 14.17 14.02 -23.97
N ASP A 221 14.82 14.58 -22.95
CA ASP A 221 16.25 14.40 -22.66
C ASP A 221 16.50 13.30 -21.62
N PHE A 222 15.45 12.59 -21.20
CA PHE A 222 15.60 11.49 -20.26
C PHE A 222 16.37 10.33 -20.87
N ARG A 223 17.35 9.82 -20.11
CA ARG A 223 18.20 8.68 -20.49
C ARG A 223 17.79 7.40 -19.79
N TYR A 224 17.30 7.50 -18.57
CA TYR A 224 16.91 6.40 -17.70
C TYR A 224 15.41 6.38 -17.48
N VAL A 225 14.77 7.49 -17.11
CA VAL A 225 13.31 7.53 -16.88
C VAL A 225 12.57 7.13 -18.15
N GLY A 226 11.60 6.22 -18.03
CA GLY A 226 10.88 5.65 -19.17
C GLY A 226 11.57 4.46 -19.81
N GLN A 227 12.81 4.13 -19.42
CA GLN A 227 13.52 2.96 -19.90
C GLN A 227 13.31 1.74 -19.00
N PRO A 228 13.23 0.52 -19.57
CA PRO A 228 13.28 -0.71 -18.78
C PRO A 228 14.57 -0.77 -17.96
N LEU A 229 14.45 -1.07 -16.67
CA LEU A 229 15.58 -1.28 -15.78
C LEU A 229 15.34 -2.55 -14.96
N LEU A 230 16.36 -3.40 -14.85
CA LEU A 230 16.32 -4.52 -13.92
C LEU A 230 16.35 -3.98 -12.49
N ARG A 231 15.63 -4.67 -11.60
CA ARG A 231 15.52 -4.25 -10.22
C ARG A 231 16.90 -4.18 -9.53
N LEU A 232 17.22 -3.02 -8.96
CA LEU A 232 18.50 -2.80 -8.26
C LEU A 232 18.65 -3.67 -7.01
N ASP A 233 17.52 -4.07 -6.41
CA ASP A 233 17.47 -4.95 -5.25
C ASP A 233 17.40 -6.45 -5.61
N ALA A 234 17.33 -6.81 -6.90
CA ALA A 234 17.22 -8.21 -7.32
C ALA A 234 18.48 -9.04 -7.03
N PRO A 235 19.72 -8.60 -7.33
CA PRO A 235 20.93 -9.41 -7.09
C PRO A 235 21.01 -9.91 -5.64
N ALA A 236 20.82 -9.02 -4.67
CA ALA A 236 20.85 -9.39 -3.25
C ALA A 236 19.74 -10.40 -2.88
N LYS A 237 18.57 -10.32 -3.50
CA LYS A 237 17.44 -11.24 -3.25
C LYS A 237 17.68 -12.62 -3.84
N VAL A 238 18.13 -12.70 -5.10
CA VAL A 238 18.33 -13.99 -5.78
C VAL A 238 19.55 -14.74 -5.27
N GLU A 239 20.56 -14.02 -4.77
CA GLU A 239 21.77 -14.60 -4.15
C GLU A 239 21.58 -14.93 -2.66
N GLY A 240 20.42 -14.63 -2.06
CA GLY A 240 20.15 -14.88 -0.65
C GLY A 240 20.95 -13.99 0.32
N ARG A 241 21.41 -12.81 -0.13
CA ARG A 241 22.15 -11.84 0.69
C ARG A 241 21.27 -10.74 1.29
N ALA A 242 20.10 -10.48 0.71
CA ALA A 242 19.14 -9.50 1.21
C ALA A 242 18.70 -9.87 2.64
N GLN A 243 18.73 -8.89 3.55
CA GLN A 243 18.33 -9.09 4.94
C GLN A 243 16.84 -8.76 5.11
N PHE A 244 16.01 -9.77 5.33
CA PHE A 244 14.63 -9.61 5.78
C PHE A 244 14.56 -9.58 7.30
N GLY A 245 13.44 -9.11 7.85
CA GLY A 245 13.23 -9.08 9.31
C GLY A 245 13.48 -10.44 9.97
N ILE A 246 13.04 -11.52 9.31
CA ILE A 246 13.17 -12.89 9.83
C ILE A 246 14.63 -13.40 9.87
N ASP A 247 15.52 -12.85 9.04
CA ASP A 247 16.91 -13.28 8.93
C ASP A 247 17.78 -12.78 10.07
N VAL A 248 17.35 -11.71 10.74
CA VAL A 248 18.11 -11.01 11.77
C VAL A 248 18.60 -11.97 12.85
N ARG A 249 19.89 -11.81 13.18
CA ARG A 249 20.55 -12.49 14.30
C ARG A 249 21.38 -11.49 15.08
N ILE A 250 21.17 -11.44 16.39
CA ILE A 250 21.97 -10.62 17.31
C ILE A 250 22.54 -11.48 18.44
N PRO A 251 23.71 -11.12 19.01
CA PRO A 251 24.33 -11.89 20.08
C PRO A 251 23.39 -12.10 21.28
N GLY A 252 23.38 -13.33 21.81
CA GLY A 252 22.60 -13.69 23.00
C GLY A 252 21.09 -13.79 22.79
N MET A 253 20.59 -13.70 21.55
CA MET A 253 19.14 -13.78 21.32
C MET A 253 18.59 -15.21 21.48
N LEU A 254 17.35 -15.31 21.96
CA LEU A 254 16.53 -16.52 21.85
C LEU A 254 15.47 -16.35 20.76
N ILE A 255 15.01 -17.47 20.19
CA ILE A 255 13.87 -17.48 19.27
C ILE A 255 12.62 -17.85 20.06
N ALA A 256 11.57 -17.03 19.94
CA ALA A 256 10.26 -17.26 20.55
C ALA A 256 9.27 -17.77 19.49
N ALA A 257 8.73 -18.96 19.72
CA ALA A 257 7.49 -19.42 19.09
C ALA A 257 6.32 -19.04 20.01
N VAL A 258 5.23 -18.55 19.43
CA VAL A 258 4.11 -17.98 20.16
C VAL A 258 2.80 -18.69 19.83
N ALA A 259 1.91 -18.79 20.81
CA ALA A 259 0.50 -19.14 20.66
C ALA A 259 -0.33 -18.07 21.37
N ALA A 260 -1.10 -17.30 20.62
CA ALA A 260 -2.14 -16.39 21.12
C ALA A 260 -3.46 -17.14 21.28
N SER A 261 -4.42 -16.53 21.99
CA SER A 261 -5.75 -17.11 22.13
C SER A 261 -6.41 -17.24 20.76
N PRO A 262 -6.82 -18.45 20.32
CA PRO A 262 -7.52 -18.61 19.05
C PRO A 262 -8.92 -17.98 19.08
N TYR A 263 -9.48 -17.77 20.28
CA TYR A 263 -10.79 -17.15 20.46
C TYR A 263 -10.68 -15.64 20.62
N PHE A 264 -11.55 -14.89 19.95
CA PHE A 264 -11.59 -13.43 20.04
C PHE A 264 -11.88 -12.96 21.46
N GLY A 265 -10.94 -12.20 22.03
CA GLY A 265 -10.99 -11.73 23.42
C GLY A 265 -10.75 -12.81 24.48
N GLY A 266 -10.40 -14.04 24.07
CA GLY A 266 -10.05 -15.14 24.97
C GLY A 266 -8.70 -14.94 25.66
N LYS A 267 -8.45 -15.74 26.70
CA LYS A 267 -7.23 -15.68 27.54
C LYS A 267 -6.73 -17.07 27.89
N VAL A 268 -5.49 -17.17 28.31
CA VAL A 268 -4.92 -18.40 28.88
C VAL A 268 -5.62 -18.68 30.20
N LYS A 269 -6.39 -19.78 30.27
CA LYS A 269 -6.98 -20.29 31.50
C LYS A 269 -5.94 -21.02 32.34
N SER A 270 -5.16 -21.89 31.71
CA SER A 270 -4.03 -22.58 32.34
C SER A 270 -3.02 -23.05 31.27
N VAL A 271 -1.79 -23.33 31.69
CA VAL A 271 -0.79 -23.95 30.81
C VAL A 271 0.08 -24.94 31.59
N ASP A 272 0.14 -26.18 31.12
CA ASP A 272 1.15 -27.15 31.56
C ASP A 272 2.40 -27.04 30.68
N THR A 273 3.51 -26.67 31.30
CA THR A 273 4.80 -26.41 30.64
C THR A 273 5.81 -27.54 30.81
N ALA A 274 5.45 -28.63 31.51
CA ALA A 274 6.41 -29.66 31.91
C ALA A 274 7.05 -30.36 30.71
N ALA A 275 6.26 -30.75 29.71
CA ALA A 275 6.76 -31.38 28.50
C ALA A 275 7.56 -30.41 27.62
N ALA A 276 7.10 -29.16 27.50
CA ALA A 276 7.79 -28.10 26.78
C ALA A 276 9.21 -27.86 27.32
N ARG A 277 9.37 -27.78 28.65
CA ARG A 277 10.67 -27.57 29.31
C ARG A 277 11.65 -28.74 29.15
N ARG A 278 11.17 -29.94 28.82
CA ARG A 278 12.02 -31.12 28.55
C ARG A 278 12.56 -31.15 27.12
N VAL A 279 12.03 -30.34 26.22
CA VAL A 279 12.53 -30.26 24.84
C VAL A 279 13.92 -29.62 24.86
N ARG A 280 14.94 -30.34 24.36
CA ARG A 280 16.31 -29.85 24.27
C ARG A 280 16.36 -28.53 23.50
N GLY A 281 16.99 -27.52 24.09
CA GLY A 281 17.14 -26.18 23.53
C GLY A 281 16.07 -25.19 24.01
N VAL A 282 14.98 -25.64 24.64
CA VAL A 282 14.03 -24.74 25.30
C VAL A 282 14.66 -24.15 26.56
N ARG A 283 14.55 -22.83 26.71
CA ARG A 283 15.13 -22.06 27.81
C ARG A 283 14.08 -21.48 28.73
N GLN A 284 12.98 -20.98 28.17
CA GLN A 284 11.89 -20.39 28.94
C GLN A 284 10.54 -20.71 28.31
N VAL A 285 9.51 -20.82 29.15
CA VAL A 285 8.10 -20.84 28.75
C VAL A 285 7.41 -19.75 29.54
N LEU A 286 6.85 -18.77 28.82
CA LEU A 286 6.24 -17.58 29.39
C LEU A 286 4.74 -17.62 29.12
N ASN A 287 3.95 -17.39 30.18
CA ASN A 287 2.52 -17.11 30.08
C ASN A 287 2.33 -15.61 30.31
N LEU A 288 1.84 -14.90 29.30
CA LEU A 288 1.60 -13.45 29.33
C LEU A 288 0.11 -13.10 29.46
N GLY A 289 -0.74 -14.10 29.74
CA GLY A 289 -2.18 -13.96 30.00
C GLY A 289 -3.02 -14.10 28.74
N ASP A 290 -2.69 -13.39 27.67
CA ASP A 290 -3.31 -13.46 26.34
C ASP A 290 -2.54 -14.35 25.35
N LEU A 291 -1.35 -14.81 25.77
CA LEU A 291 -0.32 -15.40 24.91
C LEU A 291 0.59 -16.34 25.72
N VAL A 292 0.98 -17.47 25.12
CA VAL A 292 2.08 -18.32 25.59
C VAL A 292 3.25 -18.23 24.61
N ALA A 293 4.45 -17.95 25.12
CA ALA A 293 5.68 -17.93 24.33
C ALA A 293 6.68 -18.99 24.82
N VAL A 294 7.21 -19.80 23.91
CA VAL A 294 8.31 -20.74 24.18
C VAL A 294 9.58 -20.21 23.53
N LEU A 295 10.58 -19.92 24.38
CA LEU A 295 11.86 -19.36 23.98
C LEU A 295 12.92 -20.45 23.97
N ALA A 296 13.67 -20.53 22.88
CA ALA A 296 14.70 -21.56 22.69
C ALA A 296 15.91 -21.03 21.91
N ASP A 297 16.97 -21.84 21.88
CA ASP A 297 18.22 -21.54 21.16
C ASP A 297 18.02 -21.43 19.64
N HIS A 298 17.00 -22.11 19.11
CA HIS A 298 16.66 -22.10 17.68
C HIS A 298 15.18 -22.40 17.44
N ASN A 299 14.69 -22.05 16.25
CA ASN A 299 13.27 -22.11 15.89
C ASN A 299 12.67 -23.52 16.04
N GLY A 300 13.41 -24.55 15.63
CA GLY A 300 12.94 -25.93 15.77
C GLY A 300 12.65 -26.35 17.21
N ALA A 301 13.47 -25.94 18.18
CA ALA A 301 13.24 -26.24 19.60
C ALA A 301 12.09 -25.39 20.17
N ALA A 302 12.00 -24.12 19.77
CA ALA A 302 10.90 -23.24 20.18
C ALA A 302 9.55 -23.81 19.75
N ARG A 303 9.41 -24.20 18.47
CA ARG A 303 8.18 -24.79 17.92
C ARG A 303 7.84 -26.14 18.55
N LYS A 304 8.83 -27.03 18.72
CA LYS A 304 8.62 -28.33 19.41
C LYS A 304 8.19 -28.13 20.85
N GLY A 305 8.80 -27.19 21.55
CA GLY A 305 8.42 -26.85 22.92
C GLY A 305 7.01 -26.27 23.00
N LEU A 306 6.63 -25.37 22.08
CA LEU A 306 5.29 -24.82 22.02
C LEU A 306 4.24 -25.92 21.75
N ALA A 307 4.49 -26.81 20.79
CA ALA A 307 3.62 -27.94 20.50
C ALA A 307 3.48 -28.92 21.69
N ALA A 308 4.49 -29.00 22.56
CA ALA A 308 4.46 -29.83 23.76
C ALA A 308 3.80 -29.13 24.97
N ALA A 309 3.60 -27.80 24.93
CA ALA A 309 2.89 -27.09 25.97
C ALA A 309 1.38 -27.38 25.86
N LYS A 310 0.74 -27.74 26.96
CA LYS A 310 -0.72 -27.98 26.97
C LYS A 310 -1.40 -26.72 27.46
N ILE A 311 -1.86 -25.90 26.52
CA ILE A 311 -2.53 -24.64 26.78
C ILE A 311 -4.03 -24.88 26.84
N GLN A 312 -4.68 -24.39 27.90
CA GLN A 312 -6.13 -24.32 27.98
C GLN A 312 -6.56 -22.86 27.84
N TRP A 313 -7.49 -22.61 26.93
CA TRP A 313 -8.03 -21.29 26.64
C TRP A 313 -9.40 -21.11 27.28
N ASP A 314 -9.68 -19.89 27.73
CA ASP A 314 -11.04 -19.40 27.90
C ASP A 314 -11.57 -18.90 26.53
N THR A 315 -12.82 -19.22 26.20
CA THR A 315 -13.40 -18.92 24.89
C THR A 315 -13.84 -17.46 24.71
N GLY A 316 -13.75 -16.64 25.77
CA GLY A 316 -14.08 -15.22 25.72
C GLY A 316 -15.57 -14.95 25.46
N PRO A 317 -15.94 -13.66 25.32
CA PRO A 317 -17.32 -13.23 25.13
C PRO A 317 -17.88 -13.55 23.73
N ALA A 318 -17.02 -13.82 22.75
CA ALA A 318 -17.39 -14.06 21.36
C ALA A 318 -17.55 -15.56 21.02
N ALA A 319 -17.63 -16.45 22.02
CA ALA A 319 -17.56 -17.90 21.84
C ALA A 319 -18.61 -18.52 20.89
N SER A 320 -19.74 -17.84 20.66
CA SER A 320 -20.78 -18.28 19.72
C SER A 320 -20.79 -17.50 18.40
N TYR A 321 -19.83 -16.61 18.19
CA TYR A 321 -19.79 -15.77 16.99
C TYR A 321 -19.38 -16.60 15.76
N SER A 322 -19.99 -16.29 14.62
CA SER A 322 -19.78 -17.00 13.37
C SER A 322 -19.87 -16.07 12.17
N THR A 323 -19.40 -16.52 11.00
CA THR A 323 -19.63 -15.79 9.74
C THR A 323 -21.12 -15.55 9.47
N ALA A 324 -21.99 -16.53 9.78
CA ALA A 324 -23.43 -16.35 9.62
C ALA A 324 -24.01 -15.23 10.51
N THR A 325 -23.51 -15.12 11.75
CA THR A 325 -23.88 -14.02 12.66
C THR A 325 -23.40 -12.67 12.11
N MET A 326 -22.17 -12.59 11.63
CA MET A 326 -21.61 -11.38 11.01
C MET A 326 -22.42 -10.92 9.79
N GLU A 327 -22.76 -11.85 8.90
CA GLU A 327 -23.57 -11.56 7.70
C GLU A 327 -24.95 -11.02 8.08
N ALA A 328 -25.62 -11.65 9.05
CA ALA A 328 -26.92 -11.19 9.54
C ALA A 328 -26.86 -9.80 10.21
N GLU A 329 -25.81 -9.53 10.99
CA GLU A 329 -25.58 -8.21 11.61
C GLU A 329 -25.34 -7.12 10.56
N LEU A 330 -24.56 -7.42 9.52
CA LEU A 330 -24.29 -6.50 8.42
C LEU A 330 -25.51 -6.26 7.54
N GLU A 331 -26.30 -7.29 7.25
CA GLU A 331 -27.56 -7.17 6.55
C GLU A 331 -28.53 -6.26 7.32
N ALA A 332 -28.77 -6.58 8.60
CA ALA A 332 -29.62 -5.77 9.47
C ALA A 332 -29.11 -4.32 9.58
N ALA A 333 -27.79 -4.14 9.70
CA ALA A 333 -27.17 -2.82 9.69
C ALA A 333 -27.47 -2.06 8.39
N SER A 334 -27.41 -2.72 7.23
CA SER A 334 -27.62 -2.10 5.92
C SER A 334 -29.00 -1.45 5.74
N HIS A 335 -29.99 -1.82 6.56
CA HIS A 335 -31.33 -1.25 6.56
C HIS A 335 -31.46 0.01 7.43
N ARG A 336 -30.52 0.27 8.34
CA ARG A 336 -30.50 1.49 9.16
C ARG A 336 -30.18 2.71 8.29
N GLU A 337 -30.49 3.88 8.82
CA GLU A 337 -30.01 5.14 8.23
C GLU A 337 -28.48 5.21 8.32
N GLY A 338 -27.83 5.49 7.19
CA GLY A 338 -26.37 5.63 7.09
C GLY A 338 -25.92 7.08 7.10
N ALA A 339 -24.67 7.31 7.52
CA ALA A 339 -24.03 8.61 7.39
C ALA A 339 -23.93 8.97 5.90
N THR A 340 -24.39 10.16 5.53
CA THR A 340 -24.38 10.61 4.13
C THR A 340 -23.00 11.16 3.79
N ALA A 341 -22.24 10.41 2.99
CA ALA A 341 -20.89 10.78 2.59
C ALA A 341 -20.88 11.75 1.40
N ARG A 342 -21.81 11.56 0.45
CA ARG A 342 -21.92 12.40 -0.75
C ARG A 342 -23.35 12.43 -1.27
N THR A 343 -23.82 13.62 -1.62
CA THR A 343 -25.08 13.84 -2.33
C THR A 343 -24.83 14.79 -3.49
N GLN A 344 -25.41 14.49 -4.65
CA GLN A 344 -25.36 15.33 -5.84
C GLN A 344 -26.73 15.34 -6.51
N GLY A 345 -27.16 16.51 -7.02
CA GLY A 345 -28.45 16.68 -7.66
C GLY A 345 -29.64 16.53 -6.70
N ASP A 346 -30.84 16.38 -7.25
CA ASP A 346 -32.08 16.13 -6.50
C ASP A 346 -32.49 14.66 -6.68
N VAL A 347 -31.92 13.81 -5.82
CA VAL A 347 -32.12 12.36 -5.85
C VAL A 347 -33.59 11.99 -5.69
N ALA A 348 -34.33 12.67 -4.81
CA ALA A 348 -35.73 12.36 -4.55
C ALA A 348 -36.62 12.69 -5.76
N ALA A 349 -36.47 13.90 -6.32
CA ALA A 349 -37.26 14.31 -7.48
C ALA A 349 -36.90 13.54 -8.75
N ALA A 350 -35.62 13.19 -8.95
CA ALA A 350 -35.19 12.36 -10.07
C ALA A 350 -35.73 10.92 -9.95
N ARG A 351 -35.72 10.36 -8.73
CA ARG A 351 -36.27 9.02 -8.48
C ARG A 351 -37.77 8.95 -8.75
N SER A 352 -38.54 9.95 -8.32
CA SER A 352 -39.99 9.98 -8.53
C SER A 352 -40.41 10.12 -10.00
N LYS A 353 -39.53 10.66 -10.85
CA LYS A 353 -39.74 10.81 -12.30
C LYS A 353 -39.20 9.63 -13.12
N GLY A 354 -38.43 8.75 -12.50
CA GLY A 354 -37.83 7.60 -13.17
C GLY A 354 -38.86 6.54 -13.57
N ALA A 355 -38.54 5.78 -14.61
CA ALA A 355 -39.42 4.74 -15.15
C ALA A 355 -39.30 3.42 -14.38
N ARG A 356 -38.07 3.04 -13.96
CA ARG A 356 -37.79 1.76 -13.29
C ARG A 356 -36.64 1.94 -12.31
N THR A 357 -36.70 1.30 -11.15
CA THR A 357 -35.54 1.20 -10.24
C THR A 357 -35.08 -0.24 -10.18
N LEU A 358 -33.77 -0.45 -10.33
CA LEU A 358 -33.09 -1.72 -10.12
C LEU A 358 -32.30 -1.64 -8.83
N GLU A 359 -32.26 -2.75 -8.09
CA GLU A 359 -31.54 -2.86 -6.82
C GLU A 359 -30.76 -4.17 -6.78
N ALA A 360 -29.57 -4.14 -6.18
CA ALA A 360 -28.73 -5.31 -5.99
C ALA A 360 -27.93 -5.21 -4.69
N ILE A 361 -27.58 -6.36 -4.13
CA ILE A 361 -26.75 -6.49 -2.94
C ILE A 361 -25.51 -7.26 -3.32
N TYR A 362 -24.34 -6.72 -2.97
CA TYR A 362 -23.05 -7.33 -3.19
C TYR A 362 -22.31 -7.56 -1.87
N GLN A 363 -21.65 -8.70 -1.75
CA GLN A 363 -20.97 -9.11 -0.54
C GLN A 363 -19.53 -9.54 -0.83
N GLN A 364 -18.61 -9.12 0.03
CA GLN A 364 -17.21 -9.52 -0.04
C GLN A 364 -16.73 -9.96 1.34
N PRO A 365 -16.00 -11.08 1.42
CA PRO A 365 -15.69 -11.73 2.68
C PRO A 365 -14.54 -11.04 3.42
N LEU A 366 -14.28 -11.51 4.65
CA LEU A 366 -13.00 -11.28 5.30
C LEU A 366 -11.89 -11.91 4.45
N MET A 367 -10.74 -11.25 4.37
CA MET A 367 -9.58 -11.78 3.67
C MET A 367 -8.30 -11.59 4.49
N ALA A 368 -7.48 -12.63 4.49
CA ALA A 368 -6.12 -12.56 5.00
C ALA A 368 -5.15 -12.08 3.92
N HIS A 369 -4.06 -11.44 4.35
CA HIS A 369 -2.98 -10.98 3.48
C HIS A 369 -2.14 -12.12 2.94
N ALA A 370 -1.93 -13.13 3.78
CA ALA A 370 -1.12 -14.31 3.51
C ALA A 370 0.26 -13.98 2.90
N ALA A 371 0.93 -12.94 3.43
CA ALA A 371 2.27 -12.54 3.00
C ALA A 371 3.27 -13.70 3.18
N MET A 372 4.17 -13.95 2.23
CA MET A 372 5.04 -15.14 2.24
C MET A 372 5.96 -15.20 3.46
N GLU A 373 6.49 -14.08 3.93
CA GLU A 373 7.20 -13.96 5.21
C GLU A 373 6.20 -13.69 6.35
N PRO A 374 5.99 -14.65 7.28
CA PRO A 374 5.13 -14.44 8.45
C PRO A 374 5.64 -13.28 9.32
N MET A 375 4.75 -12.70 10.11
CA MET A 375 5.12 -11.63 11.04
C MET A 375 6.25 -12.03 11.97
N ASN A 376 7.21 -11.12 12.12
CA ASN A 376 8.40 -11.33 12.93
C ASN A 376 8.94 -10.00 13.48
N CYS A 377 9.64 -10.10 14.61
CA CYS A 377 10.23 -8.94 15.25
C CYS A 377 11.37 -9.38 16.18
N THR A 378 12.55 -8.79 16.02
CA THR A 378 13.69 -8.98 16.94
C THR A 378 13.82 -7.76 17.83
N VAL A 379 13.93 -7.98 19.14
CA VAL A 379 14.02 -6.91 20.14
C VAL A 379 15.25 -7.13 21.02
N ARG A 380 16.00 -6.05 21.24
CA ARG A 380 16.97 -5.92 22.33
C ARG A 380 16.53 -4.79 23.25
N LEU A 381 16.25 -5.12 24.51
CA LEU A 381 15.71 -4.19 25.49
C LEU A 381 16.66 -4.06 26.68
N SER A 382 17.07 -2.83 27.00
CA SER A 382 17.75 -2.44 28.24
C SER A 382 16.83 -1.57 29.10
N ARG A 383 17.35 -1.04 30.21
CA ARG A 383 16.61 -0.12 31.09
C ARG A 383 16.25 1.20 30.41
N ASP A 384 17.07 1.64 29.46
CA ASP A 384 17.09 2.99 28.90
C ASP A 384 17.05 3.02 27.37
N ARG A 385 17.08 1.85 26.70
CA ARG A 385 17.09 1.73 25.25
C ARG A 385 16.34 0.49 24.77
N CYS A 386 15.67 0.62 23.62
CA CYS A 386 15.03 -0.49 22.92
C CYS A 386 15.44 -0.46 21.44
N GLU A 387 15.98 -1.55 20.94
CA GLU A 387 16.29 -1.71 19.52
C GLU A 387 15.38 -2.77 18.92
N VAL A 388 14.79 -2.45 17.78
CA VAL A 388 13.81 -3.30 17.10
C VAL A 388 14.24 -3.50 15.65
N TRP A 389 14.41 -4.76 15.24
CA TRP A 389 14.60 -5.14 13.84
C TRP A 389 13.33 -5.83 13.34
N THR A 390 12.70 -5.25 12.33
CA THR A 390 11.51 -5.80 11.67
C THR A 390 11.37 -5.18 10.28
N GLY A 391 10.62 -5.83 9.39
CA GLY A 391 10.18 -5.20 8.15
C GLY A 391 8.83 -4.54 8.37
N THR A 392 8.75 -3.21 8.30
CA THR A 392 7.51 -2.45 8.53
C THR A 392 7.30 -1.37 7.49
N GLN A 393 6.03 -1.09 7.16
CA GLN A 393 5.66 0.04 6.29
C GLN A 393 5.52 1.36 7.08
N VAL A 394 5.54 1.30 8.42
CA VAL A 394 5.26 2.44 9.32
C VAL A 394 6.31 2.56 10.45
N PRO A 395 7.59 2.87 10.13
CA PRO A 395 8.67 2.88 11.11
C PRO A 395 8.39 3.70 12.37
N THR A 396 7.78 4.88 12.23
CA THR A 396 7.46 5.77 13.36
C THR A 396 6.33 5.25 14.24
N ARG A 397 5.30 4.61 13.65
CA ARG A 397 4.26 3.91 14.41
C ARG A 397 4.83 2.71 15.16
N ALA A 398 5.73 1.95 14.53
CA ALA A 398 6.43 0.85 15.18
C ALA A 398 7.30 1.34 16.35
N GLN A 399 8.00 2.47 16.19
CA GLN A 399 8.77 3.12 17.25
C GLN A 399 7.88 3.51 18.44
N ALA A 400 6.75 4.17 18.17
CA ALA A 400 5.80 4.56 19.21
C ALA A 400 5.24 3.33 19.96
N ALA A 401 4.83 2.29 19.23
CA ALA A 401 4.32 1.05 19.84
C ALA A 401 5.37 0.32 20.68
N ALA A 402 6.63 0.29 20.24
CA ALA A 402 7.74 -0.25 21.01
C ALA A 402 8.04 0.57 22.26
N ALA A 403 8.03 1.91 22.15
CA ALA A 403 8.27 2.82 23.27
C ALA A 403 7.22 2.65 24.36
N GLU A 404 5.94 2.62 23.99
CA GLU A 404 4.82 2.37 24.89
C GLU A 404 4.95 1.02 25.61
N ALA A 405 5.18 -0.07 24.86
CA ALA A 405 5.32 -1.41 25.43
C ALA A 405 6.56 -1.55 26.35
N ALA A 406 7.64 -0.84 26.03
CA ALA A 406 8.86 -0.83 26.85
C ALA A 406 8.67 0.01 28.13
N GLY A 407 7.85 1.06 28.07
CA GLY A 407 7.80 2.13 29.07
C GLY A 407 8.93 3.15 28.89
N LEU A 408 9.30 3.42 27.64
CA LEU A 408 10.38 4.33 27.24
C LEU A 408 9.81 5.50 26.41
N LYS A 409 10.63 6.53 26.19
CA LYS A 409 10.31 7.59 25.21
C LYS A 409 10.67 7.15 23.79
N PRO A 410 10.02 7.68 22.73
CA PRO A 410 10.33 7.33 21.34
C PRO A 410 11.81 7.51 20.98
N GLU A 411 12.49 8.54 21.50
CA GLU A 411 13.90 8.82 21.21
C GLU A 411 14.86 7.78 21.80
N GLN A 412 14.37 6.95 22.73
CA GLN A 412 15.10 5.81 23.32
C GLN A 412 14.88 4.51 22.52
N VAL A 413 14.09 4.57 21.44
CA VAL A 413 13.77 3.43 20.59
C VAL A 413 14.37 3.61 19.20
N GLU A 414 15.13 2.62 18.76
CA GLU A 414 15.71 2.59 17.41
C GLU A 414 15.04 1.49 16.58
N ILE A 415 14.54 1.88 15.40
CA ILE A 415 13.95 0.97 14.42
C ILE A 415 14.96 0.69 13.31
N HIS A 416 15.42 -0.55 13.25
CA HIS A 416 16.24 -1.11 12.18
C HIS A 416 15.34 -1.75 11.13
N ASN A 417 14.75 -0.92 10.26
CA ASN A 417 13.82 -1.41 9.24
C ASN A 417 14.55 -2.32 8.24
N GLN A 418 13.99 -3.52 8.00
CA GLN A 418 14.55 -4.52 7.09
C GLN A 418 13.70 -4.64 5.82
N TYR A 419 14.17 -5.42 4.84
CA TYR A 419 13.26 -5.90 3.78
C TYR A 419 12.10 -6.71 4.39
N LEU A 420 10.99 -6.75 3.66
CA LEU A 420 9.82 -7.51 4.04
C LEU A 420 9.33 -8.42 2.92
N GLY A 421 8.96 -9.66 3.25
CA GLY A 421 8.53 -10.70 2.32
C GLY A 421 7.03 -10.64 2.01
N GLY A 422 6.57 -9.46 1.59
CA GLY A 422 5.16 -9.16 1.33
C GLY A 422 4.53 -8.28 2.41
N GLY A 423 3.88 -7.21 1.98
CA GLY A 423 3.18 -6.26 2.85
C GLY A 423 1.68 -6.34 2.65
N PHE A 424 1.22 -6.03 1.44
CA PHE A 424 -0.18 -6.11 1.00
C PHE A 424 -1.21 -5.41 1.91
N GLY A 425 -0.76 -4.53 2.82
CA GLY A 425 -1.59 -3.94 3.88
C GLY A 425 -1.21 -4.40 5.30
N ARG A 426 -0.88 -5.69 5.48
CA ARG A 426 -0.56 -6.33 6.77
C ARG A 426 0.42 -5.55 7.64
N ARG A 427 1.47 -5.02 7.04
CA ARG A 427 2.61 -4.37 7.73
C ARG A 427 2.42 -2.86 7.91
N LEU A 428 1.21 -2.34 7.66
CA LEU A 428 0.77 -1.04 8.19
C LEU A 428 0.46 -1.15 9.67
N ASP A 429 0.04 -2.34 10.13
CA ASP A 429 -0.11 -2.64 11.54
C ASP A 429 1.24 -3.05 12.16
N ALA A 430 1.46 -2.60 13.39
CA ALA A 430 2.70 -2.80 14.15
C ALA A 430 2.50 -3.75 15.33
N ASP A 431 1.44 -4.54 15.35
CA ASP A 431 0.96 -5.41 16.42
C ASP A 431 1.99 -6.45 16.92
N VAL A 432 2.84 -6.97 16.04
CA VAL A 432 3.93 -7.88 16.43
C VAL A 432 5.02 -7.19 17.28
N VAL A 433 5.19 -5.87 17.14
CA VAL A 433 6.22 -5.10 17.83
C VAL A 433 5.99 -5.04 19.35
N PRO A 434 4.83 -4.54 19.86
CA PRO A 434 4.57 -4.54 21.30
C PRO A 434 4.51 -5.96 21.87
N GLN A 435 4.07 -6.96 21.10
CA GLN A 435 4.12 -8.37 21.51
C GLN A 435 5.56 -8.81 21.77
N ALA A 436 6.48 -8.54 20.84
CA ALA A 436 7.89 -8.89 20.99
C ALA A 436 8.59 -8.13 22.12
N VAL A 437 8.25 -6.86 22.33
CA VAL A 437 8.77 -6.07 23.46
C VAL A 437 8.27 -6.63 24.80
N ARG A 438 6.99 -7.02 24.91
CA ARG A 438 6.45 -7.69 26.11
C ARG A 438 7.18 -9.00 26.40
N ILE A 439 7.43 -9.82 25.37
CA ILE A 439 8.18 -11.07 25.51
C ILE A 439 9.62 -10.79 25.95
N ALA A 440 10.34 -9.86 25.31
CA ALA A 440 11.71 -9.51 25.68
C ALA A 440 11.81 -8.98 27.12
N LYS A 441 10.84 -8.16 27.55
CA LYS A 441 10.74 -7.64 28.92
C LYS A 441 10.57 -8.76 29.95
N ALA A 442 9.73 -9.75 29.66
CA ALA A 442 9.54 -10.91 30.53
C ALA A 442 10.74 -11.86 30.51
N ALA A 443 11.36 -12.06 29.34
CA ALA A 443 12.48 -12.99 29.14
C ALA A 443 13.82 -12.47 29.68
N ARG A 444 13.98 -11.13 29.75
CA ARG A 444 15.22 -10.43 30.17
C ARG A 444 16.45 -10.78 29.33
N VAL A 445 16.23 -11.13 28.06
CA VAL A 445 17.26 -11.39 27.05
C VAL A 445 16.79 -10.81 25.71
N PRO A 446 17.67 -10.61 24.72
CA PRO A 446 17.22 -10.31 23.36
C PRO A 446 16.36 -11.45 22.82
N VAL A 447 15.27 -11.13 22.11
CA VAL A 447 14.33 -12.13 21.60
C VAL A 447 13.98 -11.83 20.15
N LYS A 448 13.99 -12.87 19.31
CA LYS A 448 13.33 -12.86 18.00
C LYS A 448 12.01 -13.61 18.08
N VAL A 449 10.90 -12.90 17.95
CA VAL A 449 9.57 -13.49 17.79
C VAL A 449 9.35 -13.82 16.33
N VAL A 450 8.88 -15.05 16.07
CA VAL A 450 8.46 -15.50 14.74
C VAL A 450 7.10 -16.15 14.89
N TRP A 451 6.11 -15.60 14.19
CA TRP A 451 4.80 -16.23 14.07
C TRP A 451 4.91 -17.45 13.15
N SER A 452 4.19 -18.53 13.48
CA SER A 452 4.01 -19.58 12.48
C SER A 452 3.05 -19.09 11.39
N ARG A 453 2.92 -19.85 10.29
CA ARG A 453 1.93 -19.50 9.27
C ARG A 453 0.50 -19.58 9.84
N GLU A 454 0.26 -20.56 10.70
CA GLU A 454 -1.01 -20.75 11.39
C GLU A 454 -1.35 -19.52 12.23
N GLU A 455 -0.37 -19.04 13.00
CA GLU A 455 -0.56 -17.84 13.82
C GLU A 455 -0.73 -16.57 12.99
N ASP A 456 -0.01 -16.46 11.88
CA ASP A 456 -0.10 -15.37 10.93
C ASP A 456 -1.47 -15.28 10.25
N LEU A 457 -2.07 -16.42 9.90
CA LEU A 457 -3.39 -16.48 9.28
C LEU A 457 -4.54 -16.34 10.28
N GLN A 458 -4.42 -16.92 11.48
CA GLN A 458 -5.48 -16.90 12.51
C GLN A 458 -5.50 -15.62 13.35
N HIS A 459 -4.42 -14.85 13.31
CA HIS A 459 -4.30 -13.54 13.97
C HIS A 459 -3.88 -12.43 12.98
N ASP A 460 -4.32 -12.57 11.73
CA ASP A 460 -4.16 -11.50 10.74
C ASP A 460 -4.97 -10.26 11.17
N VAL A 461 -4.66 -9.13 10.55
CA VAL A 461 -5.54 -7.99 10.49
C VAL A 461 -6.34 -8.11 9.20
N TYR A 462 -7.58 -8.56 9.29
CA TYR A 462 -8.34 -8.98 8.11
C TYR A 462 -8.86 -7.79 7.31
N ARG A 463 -8.95 -7.94 5.99
CA ARG A 463 -9.85 -7.07 5.21
C ARG A 463 -11.26 -7.18 5.79
N PRO A 464 -12.01 -6.08 5.98
CA PRO A 464 -13.40 -6.14 6.42
C PRO A 464 -14.30 -6.97 5.50
N TYR A 465 -15.33 -7.58 6.09
CA TYR A 465 -16.50 -7.98 5.33
C TYR A 465 -17.28 -6.74 4.92
N HIS A 466 -17.69 -6.66 3.66
CA HIS A 466 -18.49 -5.56 3.13
C HIS A 466 -19.83 -6.05 2.61
N TYR A 467 -20.89 -5.33 2.97
CA TYR A 467 -22.26 -5.56 2.51
C TYR A 467 -22.76 -4.29 1.82
N ASN A 468 -22.80 -4.32 0.49
CA ASN A 468 -23.03 -3.16 -0.36
C ASN A 468 -24.42 -3.23 -0.99
N ARG A 469 -25.27 -2.23 -0.72
CA ARG A 469 -26.60 -2.11 -1.34
C ARG A 469 -26.57 -1.02 -2.39
N LEU A 470 -26.87 -1.39 -3.63
CA LEU A 470 -26.87 -0.49 -4.77
C LEU A 470 -28.28 -0.36 -5.33
N SER A 471 -28.62 0.83 -5.79
CA SER A 471 -29.79 1.05 -6.61
C SER A 471 -29.50 2.04 -7.73
N ALA A 472 -30.15 1.83 -8.87
CA ALA A 472 -30.16 2.79 -9.95
C ALA A 472 -31.59 2.99 -10.44
N THR A 473 -32.03 4.24 -10.53
CA THR A 473 -33.27 4.59 -11.19
C THR A 473 -32.97 4.95 -12.64
N LEU A 474 -33.70 4.33 -13.56
CA LEU A 474 -33.55 4.47 -15.00
C LEU A 474 -34.68 5.34 -15.58
N ASP A 475 -34.37 6.11 -16.62
CA ASP A 475 -35.37 6.74 -17.47
C ASP A 475 -36.03 5.73 -18.43
N ALA A 476 -36.98 6.20 -19.25
CA ALA A 476 -37.68 5.36 -20.22
C ALA A 476 -36.77 4.82 -21.35
N GLN A 477 -35.58 5.40 -21.53
CA GLN A 477 -34.58 4.99 -22.50
C GLN A 477 -33.53 4.04 -21.89
N GLY A 478 -33.65 3.73 -20.60
CA GLY A 478 -32.71 2.85 -19.89
C GLY A 478 -31.42 3.55 -19.45
N HIS A 479 -31.37 4.88 -19.40
CA HIS A 479 -30.23 5.60 -18.85
C HIS A 479 -30.36 5.78 -17.34
N PRO A 480 -29.28 5.59 -16.55
CA PRO A 480 -29.31 5.82 -15.11
C PRO A 480 -29.41 7.32 -14.80
N VAL A 481 -30.53 7.72 -14.20
CA VAL A 481 -30.81 9.10 -13.76
C VAL A 481 -30.54 9.31 -12.27
N VAL A 482 -30.56 8.24 -11.48
CA VAL A 482 -30.16 8.23 -10.06
C VAL A 482 -29.24 7.04 -9.82
N TRP A 483 -28.14 7.27 -9.09
CA TRP A 483 -27.31 6.23 -8.50
C TRP A 483 -27.36 6.34 -6.98
N GLN A 484 -27.55 5.22 -6.28
CA GLN A 484 -27.38 5.16 -4.84
C GLN A 484 -26.50 3.98 -4.47
N HIS A 485 -25.60 4.19 -3.53
CA HIS A 485 -24.75 3.14 -2.99
C HIS A 485 -24.60 3.32 -1.49
N ARG A 486 -25.05 2.33 -0.73
CA ARG A 486 -24.85 2.24 0.71
C ARG A 486 -23.82 1.17 1.01
N VAL A 487 -22.66 1.62 1.49
CA VAL A 487 -21.55 0.78 1.92
C VAL A 487 -21.73 0.44 3.40
N THR A 488 -21.80 -0.85 3.74
CA THR A 488 -21.92 -1.32 5.13
C THR A 488 -20.70 -2.17 5.50
N GLY A 489 -20.05 -1.85 6.62
CA GLY A 489 -18.88 -2.59 7.11
C GLY A 489 -18.16 -1.89 8.26
N SER A 490 -17.09 -2.51 8.79
CA SER A 490 -16.26 -1.93 9.86
C SER A 490 -15.46 -0.72 9.38
N SER A 491 -15.03 0.15 10.29
CA SER A 491 -14.17 1.29 9.94
C SER A 491 -12.70 1.03 10.25
N ILE A 492 -11.87 1.00 9.21
CA ILE A 492 -10.42 0.97 9.36
C ILE A 492 -9.93 2.34 9.85
N MET A 493 -10.52 3.45 9.38
CA MET A 493 -10.09 4.80 9.78
C MET A 493 -10.33 5.05 11.26
N ALA A 494 -11.49 4.66 11.80
CA ALA A 494 -11.82 4.85 13.21
C ALA A 494 -10.81 4.15 14.14
N ARG A 495 -10.26 3.00 13.72
CA ARG A 495 -9.23 2.27 14.47
C ARG A 495 -7.83 2.82 14.22
N PHE A 496 -7.46 2.97 12.96
CA PHE A 496 -6.07 3.18 12.56
C PHE A 496 -5.65 4.65 12.61
N ALA A 497 -6.56 5.55 12.20
CA ALA A 497 -6.32 6.96 12.03
C ALA A 497 -7.53 7.80 12.49
N PRO A 498 -7.92 7.71 13.78
CA PRO A 498 -9.17 8.30 14.29
C PRO A 498 -9.28 9.82 14.06
N ALA A 499 -8.16 10.54 13.97
CA ALA A 499 -8.14 11.96 13.64
C ALA A 499 -8.72 12.29 12.24
N PHE A 500 -8.73 11.31 11.33
CA PHE A 500 -9.27 11.42 9.97
C PHE A 500 -10.66 10.81 9.83
N PHE A 501 -11.18 10.16 10.88
CA PHE A 501 -12.55 9.63 10.91
C PHE A 501 -13.51 10.71 11.42
N LYS A 502 -14.33 11.26 10.52
CA LYS A 502 -15.24 12.38 10.81
C LYS A 502 -16.67 12.01 10.44
N ASP A 503 -17.63 12.55 11.17
CA ASP A 503 -19.08 12.43 10.86
C ASP A 503 -19.55 10.97 10.71
N ASN A 504 -18.89 10.05 11.42
CA ASN A 504 -19.10 8.62 11.32
C ASN A 504 -18.90 8.05 9.90
N ILE A 505 -18.04 8.66 9.08
CA ILE A 505 -17.72 8.24 7.71
C ILE A 505 -16.30 7.71 7.64
N ASP A 506 -16.15 6.48 7.14
CA ASP A 506 -14.86 5.96 6.71
C ASP A 506 -14.64 6.34 5.23
N GLY A 507 -13.82 7.38 5.01
CA GLY A 507 -13.51 7.90 3.68
C GLY A 507 -12.80 6.90 2.77
N ASP A 508 -12.10 5.91 3.33
CA ASP A 508 -11.53 4.82 2.54
C ASP A 508 -12.63 3.84 2.13
N ALA A 509 -13.51 3.42 3.06
CA ALA A 509 -14.60 2.50 2.74
C ALA A 509 -15.52 3.02 1.63
N ILE A 510 -15.79 4.32 1.54
CA ILE A 510 -16.66 4.90 0.49
C ILE A 510 -15.93 5.27 -0.81
N ARG A 511 -14.62 5.07 -0.89
CA ARG A 511 -13.82 5.48 -2.07
C ARG A 511 -14.25 4.72 -3.32
N ASP A 512 -14.52 5.42 -4.42
CA ASP A 512 -15.04 4.87 -5.68
C ASP A 512 -16.44 4.24 -5.60
N ALA A 513 -17.27 4.59 -4.61
CA ALA A 513 -18.64 4.06 -4.50
C ALA A 513 -19.57 4.41 -5.71
N ALA A 514 -19.11 5.26 -6.63
CA ALA A 514 -19.76 5.53 -7.92
C ALA A 514 -18.83 5.30 -9.14
N GLY A 515 -17.62 4.76 -8.93
CA GLY A 515 -16.59 4.67 -9.97
C GLY A 515 -16.24 6.03 -10.61
N PRO A 516 -15.56 6.03 -11.76
CA PRO A 516 -15.25 7.25 -12.52
C PRO A 516 -16.44 7.81 -13.32
N TYR A 517 -17.68 7.44 -12.99
CA TYR A 517 -18.85 7.69 -13.82
C TYR A 517 -19.61 8.97 -13.42
N ASP A 518 -20.07 9.70 -14.44
CA ASP A 518 -20.91 10.87 -14.30
C ASP A 518 -22.38 10.47 -14.08
N PHE A 519 -22.83 10.50 -12.83
CA PHE A 519 -24.27 10.43 -12.50
C PHE A 519 -24.80 11.83 -12.19
N ALA A 520 -25.92 12.22 -12.80
CA ALA A 520 -26.54 13.52 -12.55
C ALA A 520 -27.04 13.66 -11.11
N ASN A 521 -27.68 12.59 -10.59
CA ASN A 521 -28.17 12.51 -9.23
C ASN A 521 -27.54 11.31 -8.53
N LEU A 522 -26.96 11.54 -7.37
CA LEU A 522 -26.14 10.55 -6.67
C LEU A 522 -26.34 10.65 -5.16
N GLN A 523 -26.40 9.51 -4.48
CA GLN A 523 -26.28 9.44 -3.03
C GLN A 523 -25.37 8.29 -2.59
N ILE A 524 -24.32 8.62 -1.83
CA ILE A 524 -23.42 7.66 -1.19
C ILE A 524 -23.62 7.72 0.32
N GLN A 525 -23.86 6.57 0.93
CA GLN A 525 -24.00 6.43 2.37
C GLN A 525 -23.03 5.40 2.93
N TYR A 526 -22.62 5.60 4.17
CA TYR A 526 -21.83 4.65 4.94
C TYR A 526 -22.59 4.23 6.20
N VAL A 527 -22.67 2.92 6.41
CA VAL A 527 -23.17 2.33 7.66
C VAL A 527 -22.03 1.59 8.33
N ARG A 528 -21.58 2.14 9.45
CA ARG A 528 -20.57 1.49 10.28
C ARG A 528 -21.16 0.31 11.04
N GLN A 529 -20.53 -0.85 10.90
CA GLN A 529 -20.85 -2.06 11.67
C GLN A 529 -19.54 -2.78 12.00
N GLU A 530 -19.15 -2.75 13.28
CA GLU A 530 -17.90 -3.37 13.75
C GLU A 530 -18.09 -4.87 14.04
N PRO A 531 -17.07 -5.70 13.77
CA PRO A 531 -17.04 -7.08 14.28
C PRO A 531 -16.85 -7.11 15.80
N PRO A 532 -16.99 -8.28 16.46
CA PRO A 532 -16.68 -8.42 17.88
C PRO A 532 -15.24 -8.05 18.19
N ALA A 533 -15.02 -7.54 19.41
CA ALA A 533 -13.69 -7.23 19.90
C ALA A 533 -12.75 -8.44 19.81
N GLY A 534 -11.54 -8.23 19.27
CA GLY A 534 -10.56 -9.28 19.01
C GLY A 534 -10.49 -9.70 17.54
N LEU A 535 -11.54 -9.50 16.74
CA LEU A 535 -11.47 -9.62 15.29
C LEU A 535 -11.08 -8.27 14.68
N THR A 536 -9.78 -8.08 14.44
CA THR A 536 -9.26 -6.79 13.97
C THR A 536 -9.33 -6.70 12.45
N THR A 537 -9.89 -5.59 11.95
CA THR A 537 -9.90 -5.30 10.51
C THR A 537 -8.88 -4.23 10.11
N GLY A 538 -8.39 -4.30 8.88
CA GLY A 538 -7.41 -3.36 8.34
C GLY A 538 -7.35 -3.38 6.84
N TRP A 539 -6.44 -2.58 6.30
CA TRP A 539 -6.28 -2.47 4.86
C TRP A 539 -5.66 -3.71 4.29
N TRP A 540 -6.17 -4.08 3.12
CA TRP A 540 -5.68 -5.16 2.27
C TRP A 540 -5.52 -4.60 0.86
N ARG A 541 -4.51 -5.04 0.10
CA ARG A 541 -4.10 -4.46 -1.19
C ARG A 541 -5.29 -4.21 -2.11
N GLY A 542 -5.52 -2.96 -2.51
CA GLY A 542 -6.73 -2.56 -3.22
C GLY A 542 -7.58 -1.58 -2.41
N VAL A 543 -7.50 -1.65 -1.07
CA VAL A 543 -8.08 -0.67 -0.14
C VAL A 543 -9.59 -0.47 -0.41
N GLY A 544 -10.14 0.71 -0.11
CA GLY A 544 -11.48 1.11 -0.51
C GLY A 544 -11.84 0.96 -1.98
N HIS A 545 -10.87 1.17 -2.91
CA HIS A 545 -11.14 1.08 -4.34
C HIS A 545 -11.63 -0.32 -4.74
N MET A 546 -10.96 -1.37 -4.25
CA MET A 546 -11.32 -2.75 -4.58
C MET A 546 -12.69 -3.14 -4.02
N GLN A 547 -13.04 -2.65 -2.84
CA GLN A 547 -14.30 -3.02 -2.21
C GLN A 547 -15.50 -2.43 -2.98
N ASN A 548 -15.35 -1.23 -3.55
CA ASN A 548 -16.41 -0.61 -4.36
C ASN A 548 -16.37 -0.99 -5.85
N ALA A 549 -15.20 -1.29 -6.43
CA ALA A 549 -15.12 -1.62 -7.86
C ALA A 549 -15.93 -2.86 -8.23
N PHE A 550 -15.92 -3.90 -7.38
CA PHE A 550 -16.74 -5.10 -7.60
C PHE A 550 -18.25 -4.78 -7.72
N PRO A 551 -18.92 -4.20 -6.70
CA PRO A 551 -20.33 -3.86 -6.81
C PRO A 551 -20.64 -2.87 -7.93
N VAL A 552 -19.84 -1.82 -8.10
CA VAL A 552 -20.09 -0.76 -9.09
C VAL A 552 -20.03 -1.32 -10.50
N GLU A 553 -18.96 -2.02 -10.86
CA GLU A 553 -18.75 -2.51 -12.22
C GLU A 553 -19.69 -3.67 -12.57
N CYS A 554 -19.99 -4.55 -11.63
CA CYS A 554 -20.95 -5.64 -11.86
C CYS A 554 -22.38 -5.12 -11.93
N PHE A 555 -22.75 -4.12 -11.11
CA PHE A 555 -24.09 -3.56 -11.20
C PHE A 555 -24.29 -2.75 -12.49
N LEU A 556 -23.27 -2.03 -12.96
CA LEU A 556 -23.32 -1.40 -14.29
C LEU A 556 -23.49 -2.41 -15.43
N ASP A 557 -22.85 -3.58 -15.32
CA ASP A 557 -23.05 -4.68 -16.29
C ASP A 557 -24.48 -5.26 -16.23
N GLU A 558 -25.06 -5.36 -15.03
CA GLU A 558 -26.47 -5.70 -14.86
C GLU A 558 -27.41 -4.65 -15.49
N LEU A 559 -27.15 -3.35 -15.28
CA LEU A 559 -27.94 -2.28 -15.91
C LEU A 559 -27.84 -2.36 -17.44
N ALA A 560 -26.66 -2.61 -17.99
CA ALA A 560 -26.46 -2.79 -19.43
C ALA A 560 -27.29 -3.97 -19.95
N HIS A 561 -27.24 -5.12 -19.28
CA HIS A 561 -28.02 -6.30 -19.65
C HIS A 561 -29.54 -6.06 -19.59
N GLU A 562 -30.04 -5.52 -18.48
CA GLU A 562 -31.46 -5.25 -18.27
C GLU A 562 -32.04 -4.24 -19.27
N THR A 563 -31.19 -3.34 -19.78
CA THR A 563 -31.56 -2.33 -20.78
C THR A 563 -31.17 -2.73 -22.20
N ARG A 564 -30.64 -3.95 -22.40
CA ARG A 564 -30.18 -4.48 -23.70
C ARG A 564 -29.16 -3.58 -24.40
N GLN A 565 -28.29 -2.95 -23.62
CA GLN A 565 -27.17 -2.15 -24.10
C GLN A 565 -25.87 -2.94 -24.03
N ASP A 566 -24.91 -2.63 -24.90
CA ASP A 566 -23.54 -3.10 -24.76
C ASP A 566 -22.89 -2.47 -23.51
N PRO A 567 -22.25 -3.26 -22.63
CA PRO A 567 -21.71 -2.77 -21.36
C PRO A 567 -20.52 -1.83 -21.52
N LEU A 568 -19.79 -1.91 -22.65
CA LEU A 568 -18.73 -0.96 -22.99
C LEU A 568 -19.35 0.40 -23.40
N GLN A 569 -20.39 0.39 -24.24
CA GLN A 569 -21.07 1.61 -24.68
C GLN A 569 -21.76 2.33 -23.53
N LEU A 570 -22.41 1.61 -22.60
CA LEU A 570 -23.01 2.23 -21.41
C LEU A 570 -21.97 2.99 -20.59
N ARG A 571 -20.81 2.37 -20.32
CA ARG A 571 -19.71 3.02 -19.61
C ARG A 571 -19.19 4.25 -20.35
N LEU A 572 -18.96 4.15 -21.67
CA LEU A 572 -18.48 5.28 -22.47
C LEU A 572 -19.41 6.50 -22.39
N LYS A 573 -20.73 6.29 -22.39
CA LYS A 573 -21.74 7.36 -22.24
C LYS A 573 -21.65 8.04 -20.87
N LEU A 574 -21.30 7.30 -19.82
CA LEU A 574 -21.16 7.80 -18.46
C LEU A 574 -19.79 8.45 -18.18
N LEU A 575 -18.87 8.48 -19.15
CA LEU A 575 -17.52 9.03 -18.98
C LEU A 575 -17.33 10.35 -19.72
N GLY A 576 -18.41 11.10 -19.97
CA GLY A 576 -18.40 12.31 -20.78
C GLY A 576 -17.38 13.36 -20.32
N LYS A 577 -17.07 13.43 -19.02
CA LYS A 577 -16.08 14.36 -18.46
C LYS A 577 -14.70 13.73 -18.21
N HIS A 578 -14.51 12.47 -18.59
CA HIS A 578 -13.30 11.69 -18.28
C HIS A 578 -12.62 11.16 -19.57
N PRO A 579 -12.02 12.04 -20.39
CA PRO A 579 -11.45 11.65 -21.69
C PRO A 579 -10.31 10.62 -21.57
N ARG A 580 -9.51 10.66 -20.50
CA ARG A 580 -8.47 9.64 -20.23
C ARG A 580 -9.07 8.27 -19.94
N ALA A 581 -10.14 8.21 -19.14
CA ALA A 581 -10.89 6.98 -18.90
C ALA A 581 -11.50 6.42 -20.19
N GLN A 582 -12.10 7.28 -21.03
CA GLN A 582 -12.60 6.89 -22.34
C GLN A 582 -11.49 6.36 -23.25
N HIS A 583 -10.32 6.98 -23.25
CA HIS A 583 -9.18 6.54 -24.04
C HIS A 583 -8.70 5.15 -23.61
N VAL A 584 -8.48 4.94 -22.31
CA VAL A 584 -8.11 3.64 -21.74
C VAL A 584 -9.14 2.57 -22.10
N LEU A 585 -10.43 2.87 -21.97
CA LEU A 585 -11.50 1.93 -22.25
C LEU A 585 -11.61 1.57 -23.74
N LYS A 586 -11.42 2.54 -24.65
CA LYS A 586 -11.37 2.30 -26.10
C LYS A 586 -10.14 1.48 -26.52
N LEU A 587 -8.98 1.80 -25.95
CA LEU A 587 -7.75 1.03 -26.21
C LEU A 587 -7.89 -0.40 -25.69
N LEU A 588 -8.50 -0.59 -24.53
CA LEU A 588 -8.81 -1.93 -24.02
C LEU A 588 -9.72 -2.69 -24.98
N ALA A 589 -10.78 -2.07 -25.47
CA ALA A 589 -11.71 -2.70 -26.41
C ALA A 589 -11.00 -3.18 -27.69
N ASP A 590 -10.06 -2.39 -28.23
CA ASP A 590 -9.19 -2.78 -29.34
C ASP A 590 -8.30 -3.98 -28.98
N LYS A 591 -7.50 -3.86 -27.91
CA LYS A 591 -6.54 -4.90 -27.50
C LYS A 591 -7.20 -6.21 -27.09
N ALA A 592 -8.36 -6.14 -26.46
CA ALA A 592 -9.11 -7.31 -26.05
C ALA A 592 -10.00 -7.88 -27.16
N GLN A 593 -10.09 -7.22 -28.33
CA GLN A 593 -10.98 -7.57 -29.42
C GLN A 593 -12.45 -7.65 -28.97
N TRP A 594 -12.89 -6.63 -28.22
CA TRP A 594 -14.26 -6.54 -27.72
C TRP A 594 -15.27 -6.59 -28.87
N GLY A 595 -16.32 -7.39 -28.73
CA GLY A 595 -17.33 -7.65 -29.77
C GLY A 595 -17.07 -8.88 -30.62
N ALA A 596 -15.88 -9.49 -30.57
CA ALA A 596 -15.67 -10.81 -31.15
C ALA A 596 -16.47 -11.88 -30.38
N PRO A 597 -17.09 -12.86 -31.07
CA PRO A 597 -17.87 -13.91 -30.41
C PRO A 597 -16.97 -14.80 -29.54
N ALA A 598 -17.43 -15.11 -28.33
CA ALA A 598 -16.77 -16.08 -27.46
C ALA A 598 -17.19 -17.53 -27.83
N PRO A 599 -16.30 -18.53 -27.67
CA PRO A 599 -16.68 -19.93 -27.77
C PRO A 599 -17.80 -20.31 -26.78
N ALA A 600 -18.56 -21.36 -27.08
CA ALA A 600 -19.58 -21.88 -26.16
C ALA A 600 -18.97 -22.25 -24.79
N GLY A 601 -19.66 -21.90 -23.71
CA GLY A 601 -19.18 -22.10 -22.33
C GLY A 601 -18.07 -21.13 -21.90
N GLN A 602 -17.73 -20.15 -22.74
CA GLN A 602 -16.80 -19.08 -22.42
C GLN A 602 -17.49 -17.72 -22.40
N GLY A 603 -16.93 -16.80 -21.64
CA GLY A 603 -17.45 -15.45 -21.50
C GLY A 603 -16.33 -14.44 -21.36
N ARG A 604 -16.65 -13.21 -21.73
CA ARG A 604 -15.75 -12.07 -21.67
C ARG A 604 -16.38 -10.98 -20.82
N GLY A 605 -15.65 -10.52 -19.80
CA GLY A 605 -16.11 -9.51 -18.87
C GLY A 605 -15.17 -8.33 -18.80
N LEU A 606 -15.73 -7.13 -18.67
CA LEU A 606 -14.98 -5.88 -18.65
C LEU A 606 -15.17 -5.15 -17.31
N ALA A 607 -14.14 -4.41 -16.90
CA ALA A 607 -14.19 -3.51 -15.77
C ALA A 607 -13.31 -2.27 -16.01
N LEU A 608 -13.67 -1.15 -15.40
CA LEU A 608 -12.93 0.11 -15.40
C LEU A 608 -12.73 0.61 -13.97
N THR A 609 -11.62 1.30 -13.70
CA THR A 609 -11.39 2.03 -12.46
C THR A 609 -10.59 3.31 -12.72
N GLN A 610 -10.78 4.30 -11.85
CA GLN A 610 -9.86 5.42 -11.67
C GLN A 610 -9.43 5.39 -10.20
N ALA A 611 -8.28 4.79 -9.93
CA ALA A 611 -7.79 4.59 -8.57
C ALA A 611 -6.39 5.18 -8.43
N PHE A 612 -6.10 5.83 -7.31
CA PHE A 612 -4.78 6.44 -7.04
C PHE A 612 -4.25 7.38 -8.14
N GLY A 613 -5.15 8.05 -8.86
CA GLY A 613 -4.83 8.90 -10.02
C GLY A 613 -4.53 8.14 -11.33
N THR A 614 -4.58 6.81 -11.33
CA THR A 614 -4.41 5.97 -12.51
C THR A 614 -5.76 5.61 -13.11
N TYR A 615 -5.90 5.78 -14.42
CA TYR A 615 -7.03 5.24 -15.17
C TYR A 615 -6.66 3.86 -15.68
N ALA A 616 -7.49 2.86 -15.43
CA ALA A 616 -7.20 1.51 -15.87
C ALA A 616 -8.47 0.72 -16.18
N ALA A 617 -8.39 -0.13 -17.19
CA ALA A 617 -9.49 -1.01 -17.55
C ALA A 617 -8.96 -2.41 -17.87
N GLN A 618 -9.82 -3.40 -17.67
CA GLN A 618 -9.45 -4.80 -17.79
C GLN A 618 -10.56 -5.60 -18.47
N VAL A 619 -10.15 -6.51 -19.35
CA VAL A 619 -11.00 -7.57 -19.89
C VAL A 619 -10.46 -8.92 -19.42
N THR A 620 -11.37 -9.80 -19.02
CA THR A 620 -11.04 -11.18 -18.66
C THR A 620 -11.87 -12.15 -19.47
N ASP A 621 -11.19 -13.14 -20.06
CA ASP A 621 -11.79 -14.28 -20.74
C ASP A 621 -11.83 -15.46 -19.75
N VAL A 622 -12.99 -16.09 -19.58
CA VAL A 622 -13.17 -17.26 -18.69
C VAL A 622 -13.84 -18.41 -19.44
N ALA A 623 -13.59 -19.63 -18.98
CA ALA A 623 -14.41 -20.81 -19.28
C ALA A 623 -15.10 -21.28 -18.00
N VAL A 624 -16.37 -21.67 -18.10
CA VAL A 624 -17.13 -22.28 -17.00
C VAL A 624 -17.49 -23.71 -17.39
N ALA A 625 -17.00 -24.67 -16.62
CA ALA A 625 -17.32 -26.08 -16.82
C ALA A 625 -18.73 -26.41 -16.32
N ALA A 626 -19.28 -27.56 -16.73
CA ALA A 626 -20.62 -28.01 -16.34
C ALA A 626 -20.77 -28.18 -14.82
N ASP A 627 -19.68 -28.51 -14.12
CA ASP A 627 -19.64 -28.63 -12.65
C ASP A 627 -19.52 -27.27 -11.93
N GLY A 628 -19.57 -26.15 -12.68
CA GLY A 628 -19.45 -24.79 -12.18
C GLY A 628 -18.02 -24.29 -11.99
N THR A 629 -17.00 -25.13 -12.26
CA THR A 629 -15.59 -24.72 -12.14
C THR A 629 -15.27 -23.60 -13.13
N VAL A 630 -14.75 -22.49 -12.60
CA VAL A 630 -14.33 -21.33 -13.40
C VAL A 630 -12.82 -21.39 -13.65
N ARG A 631 -12.43 -21.35 -14.92
CA ARG A 631 -11.03 -21.19 -15.35
C ARG A 631 -10.84 -19.85 -16.02
N VAL A 632 -9.90 -19.06 -15.52
CA VAL A 632 -9.47 -17.81 -16.17
C VAL A 632 -8.50 -18.17 -17.28
N LEU A 633 -8.77 -17.72 -18.51
CA LEU A 633 -7.98 -18.06 -19.69
C LEU A 633 -7.00 -16.96 -20.03
N ARG A 634 -7.49 -15.70 -20.04
CA ARG A 634 -6.72 -14.53 -20.45
C ARG A 634 -7.16 -13.29 -19.71
N VAL A 635 -6.21 -12.41 -19.40
CA VAL A 635 -6.46 -11.07 -18.84
C VAL A 635 -5.72 -10.04 -19.67
N VAL A 636 -6.44 -9.05 -20.17
CA VAL A 636 -5.87 -7.89 -20.88
C VAL A 636 -6.12 -6.66 -20.03
N THR A 637 -5.06 -5.97 -19.61
CA THR A 637 -5.14 -4.77 -18.77
C THR A 637 -4.52 -3.59 -19.49
N VAL A 638 -5.24 -2.47 -19.57
CA VAL A 638 -4.73 -1.18 -20.07
C VAL A 638 -4.60 -0.22 -18.89
N VAL A 639 -3.47 0.47 -18.76
CA VAL A 639 -3.20 1.43 -17.69
C VAL A 639 -2.66 2.75 -18.22
N ASP A 640 -3.19 3.86 -17.71
CA ASP A 640 -2.66 5.21 -17.88
C ASP A 640 -2.32 5.77 -16.48
N CYS A 641 -1.05 5.63 -16.10
CA CYS A 641 -0.51 6.07 -14.81
C CYS A 641 0.44 7.29 -14.94
N GLY A 642 0.23 8.11 -15.98
CA GLY A 642 1.12 9.21 -16.30
C GLY A 642 2.47 8.75 -16.85
N MET A 643 3.49 9.59 -16.71
CA MET A 643 4.86 9.28 -17.11
C MET A 643 5.36 8.06 -16.34
N VAL A 644 5.72 7.00 -17.06
CA VAL A 644 6.22 5.78 -16.44
C VAL A 644 7.71 5.90 -16.17
N VAL A 645 8.11 5.69 -14.91
CA VAL A 645 9.53 5.73 -14.53
C VAL A 645 10.26 4.46 -14.96
N THR A 646 9.67 3.29 -14.65
CA THR A 646 10.25 1.98 -14.97
C THR A 646 9.16 1.07 -15.57
N PRO A 647 9.05 0.95 -16.91
CA PRO A 647 7.97 0.20 -17.57
C PRO A 647 7.86 -1.27 -17.12
N SER A 648 8.99 -1.96 -16.99
CA SER A 648 9.05 -3.36 -16.53
C SER A 648 8.46 -3.55 -15.12
N THR A 649 8.58 -2.54 -14.25
CA THR A 649 8.01 -2.58 -12.90
C THR A 649 6.50 -2.37 -12.92
N VAL A 650 6.00 -1.49 -13.79
CA VAL A 650 4.54 -1.30 -13.98
C VAL A 650 3.90 -2.59 -14.49
N GLU A 651 4.49 -3.22 -15.50
CA GLU A 651 4.01 -4.51 -16.02
C GLU A 651 3.99 -5.59 -14.94
N ALA A 652 5.10 -5.78 -14.22
CA ALA A 652 5.18 -6.75 -13.13
C ALA A 652 4.17 -6.47 -12.01
N GLN A 653 3.90 -5.20 -11.70
CA GLN A 653 2.90 -4.79 -10.72
C GLN A 653 1.46 -5.11 -11.16
N VAL A 654 1.15 -4.93 -12.44
CA VAL A 654 -0.14 -5.32 -13.03
C VAL A 654 -0.30 -6.83 -13.00
N GLN A 655 0.69 -7.59 -13.46
CA GLN A 655 0.67 -9.07 -13.44
C GLN A 655 0.53 -9.62 -12.01
N GLY A 656 1.35 -9.15 -11.07
CA GLY A 656 1.25 -9.57 -9.67
C GLY A 656 -0.05 -9.14 -9.00
N GLY A 657 -0.62 -7.99 -9.41
CA GLY A 657 -1.92 -7.53 -8.95
C GLY A 657 -3.08 -8.40 -9.45
N ASN A 658 -3.00 -8.86 -10.70
CA ASN A 658 -3.94 -9.82 -11.29
C ASN A 658 -3.89 -11.15 -10.55
N VAL A 659 -2.71 -11.76 -10.34
CA VAL A 659 -2.62 -13.03 -9.59
C VAL A 659 -3.22 -12.91 -8.19
N PHE A 660 -2.95 -11.80 -7.49
CA PHE A 660 -3.46 -11.54 -6.15
C PHE A 660 -4.99 -11.34 -6.15
N GLY A 661 -5.51 -10.51 -7.06
CA GLY A 661 -6.95 -10.25 -7.17
C GLY A 661 -7.76 -11.45 -7.66
N LEU A 662 -7.22 -12.25 -8.59
CA LEU A 662 -7.85 -13.49 -9.05
C LEU A 662 -7.86 -14.54 -7.93
N SER A 663 -6.79 -14.66 -7.15
CA SER A 663 -6.77 -15.54 -5.97
C SER A 663 -7.90 -15.18 -5.00
N ALA A 664 -8.09 -13.88 -4.74
CA ALA A 664 -9.17 -13.38 -3.89
C ALA A 664 -10.56 -13.68 -4.47
N ALA A 665 -10.79 -13.36 -5.75
CA ALA A 665 -12.09 -13.54 -6.38
C ALA A 665 -12.52 -15.01 -6.49
N LEU A 666 -11.57 -15.91 -6.76
CA LEU A 666 -11.85 -17.33 -6.97
C LEU A 666 -11.87 -18.13 -5.66
N PHE A 667 -11.03 -17.78 -4.68
CA PHE A 667 -10.77 -18.64 -3.52
C PHE A 667 -10.71 -17.90 -2.17
N GLY A 668 -10.53 -16.58 -2.16
CA GLY A 668 -10.20 -15.82 -0.96
C GLY A 668 -11.35 -15.74 0.01
N ASN A 669 -11.24 -16.47 1.12
CA ASN A 669 -12.25 -16.44 2.18
C ASN A 669 -11.62 -16.74 3.54
N ILE A 670 -11.96 -15.92 4.53
CA ILE A 670 -11.73 -16.20 5.95
C ILE A 670 -13.09 -16.32 6.63
N THR A 671 -13.32 -17.45 7.29
CA THR A 671 -14.56 -17.73 8.00
C THR A 671 -14.33 -17.85 9.49
N VAL A 672 -15.39 -17.54 10.23
CA VAL A 672 -15.43 -17.58 11.69
C VAL A 672 -16.43 -18.64 12.13
N LYS A 673 -16.01 -19.45 13.10
CA LYS A 673 -16.87 -20.41 13.79
C LYS A 673 -16.47 -20.49 15.26
N ASP A 674 -17.46 -20.50 16.15
CA ASP A 674 -17.27 -20.60 17.59
C ASP A 674 -16.28 -19.55 18.14
N GLY A 675 -16.38 -18.31 17.63
CA GLY A 675 -15.55 -17.18 18.08
C GLY A 675 -14.09 -17.21 17.64
N ARG A 676 -13.74 -18.00 16.63
CA ARG A 676 -12.37 -18.13 16.10
C ARG A 676 -12.33 -18.33 14.59
N ILE A 677 -11.16 -18.10 14.00
CA ILE A 677 -10.89 -18.30 12.57
C ILE A 677 -10.78 -19.79 12.26
N GLU A 678 -11.42 -20.24 11.18
CA GLU A 678 -11.38 -21.64 10.74
C GLU A 678 -10.11 -21.98 9.95
N GLN A 679 -9.72 -21.12 9.01
CA GLN A 679 -8.54 -21.35 8.16
C GLN A 679 -7.24 -21.16 8.93
N SER A 680 -6.24 -21.94 8.56
CA SER A 680 -4.96 -21.99 9.28
C SER A 680 -3.75 -21.87 8.35
N ASN A 681 -3.79 -22.38 7.12
CA ASN A 681 -2.60 -22.40 6.25
C ASN A 681 -3.02 -22.53 4.76
N PHE A 682 -2.08 -22.54 3.81
CA PHE A 682 -2.37 -22.56 2.37
C PHE A 682 -3.10 -23.81 1.85
N HIS A 683 -3.33 -24.81 2.70
CA HIS A 683 -4.11 -26.00 2.36
C HIS A 683 -5.62 -25.78 2.56
N ASP A 684 -6.02 -24.91 3.50
CA ASP A 684 -7.41 -24.55 3.80
C ASP A 684 -7.73 -23.08 3.48
N PHE A 685 -6.72 -22.20 3.35
CA PHE A 685 -6.77 -20.88 2.72
C PHE A 685 -6.10 -20.93 1.34
N ARG A 686 -6.88 -21.26 0.29
CA ARG A 686 -6.32 -21.46 -1.05
C ARG A 686 -5.94 -20.13 -1.71
N VAL A 687 -4.79 -20.14 -2.38
CA VAL A 687 -4.35 -19.11 -3.33
C VAL A 687 -4.13 -19.74 -4.69
N MET A 688 -4.16 -18.93 -5.75
CA MET A 688 -3.89 -19.39 -7.12
C MET A 688 -2.52 -20.08 -7.20
N ARG A 689 -2.47 -21.19 -7.93
CA ARG A 689 -1.25 -21.97 -8.20
C ARG A 689 -0.69 -21.62 -9.59
N MET A 690 0.60 -21.92 -9.81
CA MET A 690 1.29 -21.56 -11.07
C MET A 690 0.60 -22.09 -12.33
N ASN A 691 0.02 -23.29 -12.27
CA ASN A 691 -0.69 -23.91 -13.39
C ASN A 691 -2.07 -23.29 -13.68
N GLU A 692 -2.54 -22.37 -12.84
CA GLU A 692 -3.83 -21.69 -12.93
C GLU A 692 -3.69 -20.23 -13.39
N VAL A 693 -2.45 -19.74 -13.50
CA VAL A 693 -2.17 -18.37 -13.95
C VAL A 693 -2.56 -18.24 -15.43
N PRO A 694 -3.44 -17.28 -15.79
CA PRO A 694 -3.86 -17.08 -17.17
C PRO A 694 -2.77 -16.41 -18.01
N VAL A 695 -2.99 -16.35 -19.33
CA VAL A 695 -2.22 -15.44 -20.20
C VAL A 695 -2.52 -14.00 -19.77
N MET A 696 -1.49 -13.18 -19.58
CA MET A 696 -1.64 -11.79 -19.15
C MET A 696 -0.98 -10.83 -20.15
N GLU A 697 -1.73 -9.83 -20.58
CA GLU A 697 -1.26 -8.75 -21.45
C GLU A 697 -1.41 -7.42 -20.70
N THR A 698 -0.34 -6.63 -20.63
CA THR A 698 -0.36 -5.28 -20.05
C THR A 698 -0.02 -4.26 -21.12
N HIS A 699 -0.89 -3.28 -21.31
CA HIS A 699 -0.65 -2.16 -22.21
C HIS A 699 -0.61 -0.85 -21.42
N ILE A 700 0.51 -0.16 -21.54
CA ILE A 700 0.75 1.14 -20.89
C ILE A 700 0.43 2.24 -21.90
N VAL A 701 -0.45 3.16 -21.54
CA VAL A 701 -0.75 4.35 -22.33
C VAL A 701 0.43 5.34 -22.21
N PRO A 702 1.05 5.76 -23.32
CA PRO A 702 2.04 6.84 -23.29
C PRO A 702 1.42 8.14 -22.77
N SER A 703 2.06 8.79 -21.80
CA SER A 703 1.52 9.97 -21.14
C SER A 703 2.62 10.94 -20.71
N ALA A 704 2.35 12.24 -20.84
CA ALA A 704 3.20 13.32 -20.35
C ALA A 704 2.77 13.83 -18.96
N GLU A 705 1.67 13.31 -18.41
CA GLU A 705 1.18 13.65 -17.07
C GLU A 705 2.17 13.20 -15.99
N ALA A 706 2.10 13.82 -14.81
CA ALA A 706 2.91 13.36 -13.68
C ALA A 706 2.59 11.89 -13.34
N PRO A 707 3.58 11.08 -12.91
CA PRO A 707 3.36 9.70 -12.52
C PRO A 707 2.36 9.56 -11.36
N THR A 708 1.52 8.55 -11.42
CA THR A 708 0.51 8.24 -10.39
C THR A 708 0.73 6.84 -9.78
N GLY A 709 -0.22 6.35 -8.96
CA GLY A 709 -0.10 5.11 -8.22
C GLY A 709 -0.49 3.86 -9.02
N ILE A 710 0.35 2.81 -8.99
CA ILE A 710 0.10 1.56 -9.76
C ILE A 710 -0.03 0.30 -8.88
N GLY A 711 0.32 0.40 -7.60
CA GLY A 711 0.56 -0.76 -6.73
C GLY A 711 -0.62 -1.73 -6.61
N GLU A 712 -1.84 -1.24 -6.81
CA GLU A 712 -3.07 -1.90 -6.38
C GLU A 712 -4.09 -2.05 -7.52
N ILE A 713 -3.83 -1.44 -8.68
CA ILE A 713 -4.79 -1.25 -9.78
C ILE A 713 -5.37 -2.55 -10.31
N ALA A 714 -4.51 -3.51 -10.69
CA ALA A 714 -4.98 -4.78 -11.27
C ALA A 714 -5.75 -5.64 -10.25
N THR A 715 -5.43 -5.49 -8.96
CA THR A 715 -6.18 -6.15 -7.88
C THR A 715 -7.62 -5.61 -7.78
N VAL A 716 -7.81 -4.29 -7.95
CA VAL A 716 -9.14 -3.64 -7.98
C VAL A 716 -10.00 -4.18 -9.14
N LEU A 717 -9.39 -4.42 -10.30
CA LEU A 717 -10.10 -4.80 -11.53
C LEU A 717 -10.42 -6.30 -11.64
N SER A 718 -9.68 -7.16 -10.92
CA SER A 718 -9.73 -8.62 -11.10
C SER A 718 -11.10 -9.24 -10.82
N ALA A 719 -11.71 -8.91 -9.67
CA ALA A 719 -13.01 -9.46 -9.30
C ALA A 719 -14.14 -9.05 -10.26
N PRO A 720 -14.37 -7.76 -10.55
CA PRO A 720 -15.45 -7.37 -11.43
C PRO A 720 -15.29 -7.89 -12.86
N SER A 721 -14.08 -7.89 -13.44
CA SER A 721 -13.88 -8.38 -14.80
C SER A 721 -14.16 -9.89 -14.92
N VAL A 722 -13.76 -10.70 -13.92
CA VAL A 722 -14.07 -12.13 -13.88
C VAL A 722 -15.55 -12.39 -13.69
N VAL A 723 -16.20 -11.70 -12.74
CA VAL A 723 -17.63 -11.95 -12.44
C VAL A 723 -18.52 -11.57 -13.63
N ASN A 724 -18.20 -10.46 -14.32
CA ASN A 724 -18.89 -10.10 -15.56
C ASN A 724 -18.68 -11.15 -16.66
N ALA A 725 -17.47 -11.75 -16.72
CA ALA A 725 -17.17 -12.80 -17.69
C ALA A 725 -17.94 -14.10 -17.39
N VAL A 726 -18.06 -14.47 -16.11
CA VAL A 726 -18.87 -15.62 -15.66
C VAL A 726 -20.34 -15.43 -16.02
N PHE A 727 -20.89 -14.23 -15.83
CA PHE A 727 -22.24 -13.93 -16.29
C PHE A 727 -22.36 -14.08 -17.81
N ALA A 728 -21.42 -13.51 -18.58
CA ALA A 728 -21.44 -13.64 -20.04
C ALA A 728 -21.38 -15.10 -20.52
N ALA A 729 -20.70 -15.98 -19.76
CA ALA A 729 -20.59 -17.40 -20.08
C ALA A 729 -21.85 -18.21 -19.72
N THR A 730 -22.57 -17.82 -18.65
CA THR A 730 -23.56 -18.69 -17.99
C THR A 730 -24.97 -18.09 -17.87
N GLY A 731 -25.10 -16.78 -18.01
CA GLY A 731 -26.32 -16.03 -17.65
C GLY A 731 -26.58 -15.92 -16.14
N ARG A 732 -25.69 -16.43 -15.27
CA ARG A 732 -25.88 -16.40 -13.80
C ARG A 732 -25.13 -15.24 -13.18
N ARG A 733 -25.83 -14.42 -12.37
CA ARG A 733 -25.25 -13.28 -11.65
C ARG A 733 -24.68 -13.74 -10.33
N VAL A 734 -23.37 -13.51 -10.13
CA VAL A 734 -22.70 -13.75 -8.85
C VAL A 734 -22.53 -12.41 -8.13
N ARG A 735 -23.07 -12.32 -6.91
CA ARG A 735 -23.00 -11.10 -6.10
C ARG A 735 -22.31 -11.28 -4.75
N LYS A 736 -21.89 -12.51 -4.41
CA LYS A 736 -21.13 -12.83 -3.21
C LYS A 736 -19.80 -13.45 -3.63
N LEU A 737 -18.70 -12.96 -3.07
CA LEU A 737 -17.36 -13.52 -3.25
C LEU A 737 -16.96 -14.43 -2.06
N PRO A 738 -16.03 -15.38 -2.26
CA PRO A 738 -15.44 -15.79 -3.55
C PRO A 738 -16.47 -16.50 -4.45
N LEU A 739 -16.11 -16.77 -5.71
CA LEU A 739 -16.95 -17.58 -6.60
C LEU A 739 -17.19 -18.97 -6.01
N ASP A 740 -18.45 -19.37 -5.94
CA ASP A 740 -18.85 -20.70 -5.50
C ASP A 740 -19.30 -21.55 -6.71
N PRO A 741 -18.53 -22.58 -7.11
CA PRO A 741 -18.89 -23.47 -8.21
C PRO A 741 -20.28 -24.09 -8.07
N GLU A 742 -20.77 -24.37 -6.86
CA GLU A 742 -22.10 -24.96 -6.67
C GLU A 742 -23.21 -24.06 -7.22
N THR A 743 -23.05 -22.74 -7.11
CA THR A 743 -24.00 -21.76 -7.65
C THR A 743 -23.95 -21.66 -9.19
N LEU A 744 -22.92 -22.20 -9.83
CA LEU A 744 -22.65 -22.09 -11.27
C LEU A 744 -22.90 -23.40 -12.04
N ARG A 745 -23.20 -24.51 -11.36
CA ARG A 745 -23.50 -25.82 -11.99
C ARG A 745 -24.70 -25.74 -12.93
N ALA A 746 -24.50 -26.13 -14.20
CA ALA A 746 -25.47 -26.00 -15.28
C ALA A 746 -26.81 -26.71 -14.98
#